data_AF-A0A2A5AGW7-F1
#
_entry.id   AF-A0A2A5AGW7-F1
#
_cell.length_a   1.000
_cell.length_b   1.000
_cell.length_c   1.000
_cell.angle_alpha   90.00
_cell.angle_beta   90.00
_cell.angle_gamma   90.00
#
_symmetry.space_group_name_H-M   'P 1'
#
loop_
_entity.id
_entity.type
_entity.pdbx_description
1 polymer ?
#
loop_
_entity_poly.entity_id
_entity_poly.type
_entity_poly.pdbx_seq_one_letter_code
_entity_poly.pdbx_strand_id
1 'polypeptide(L)'
;MGGDRPAVNHKQDRLIAGGIGHIRDAHVLKEEIEVGARIIVLGGPAMLIGLGGGAASSMASGTGNEDLDFASVQRENPEMERRCQEVIDQCWQLGDNNPIAFIHDVGAGGLSNALPELVKDGGRGGVFQLRDIPNAEKQMSPLEIWCNESQERYVIAVNDQNLECFDAICQRERCPYAVVGETTEEKQIRLDDSHFDNSPIDLPMDVLFGKPPKMHRNVSSGSIAATVLDTTDIKLSEAVERVLALPSVASKSFLITIGDRTITGLVSRDQMVGPWQVPVADAAVTATAYTSYVGEAMAMGERTPLALFDGPASGRMAIAEAITNIASASITKLGDIKLSANWMVAAGHGCEDQKLYQTVEAVAMELCPQLDICIPVGKDSMSMRTVWQDDNEESSPQKSNTAPLSLIITAFATVNDIRTTLTPQLRTDKGETCLLLLDLGRAKNRLGGSALSQVFRNMRGTVPDLDDPQDLKGLFSFVQQCRARNLLLAYHDRSDGGLFTTLTEMAFTAHCGIDIQLQDLPESNDELASLFAEELGVVVQIKQEDQAAVQEMAVKNGLEGCLHKVAVINETDEINIYRGEKRLYSRSRIDLQRIWSATSYHMQSIRDNSECAAEEYDQLLDTEDPGLNVNLDFDINDDITAPYVNVGARPKVAILREQGVNGQIEMGAAFDRAQFDAIDVHMTDIISGKVALKDFNVMVACGGFSYGDVLGAGGGWAKSILFNDKARSQFESYFTNPETLTLGVCNGCQMLSLLQDLIPGAEHWPTFIRNRSEQFEGRLSLVTIESTSSILLQGMESSRFPLAVAHGEGLASFSEPGDLKKLSSANNIAIRYVNNGGDKTETYPANPNGSPDGIAGICSADGRVTIMMPHPERVFRASQNSWHPEDWVEDAPSMRIFRNARKWLD
;
A
#
# COMPACT_ATOMS: atom_id res chain seq x y z
N MET A 1 -20.50 -43.59 10.00
CA MET A 1 -21.70 -42.84 9.58
C MET A 1 -21.19 -41.58 8.91
N GLY A 2 -21.21 -41.56 7.58
CA GLY A 2 -20.77 -40.43 6.78
C GLY A 2 -21.86 -39.36 6.78
N GLY A 3 -21.55 -38.21 7.35
CA GLY A 3 -22.25 -36.95 7.07
C GLY A 3 -21.28 -36.08 6.30
N ASP A 4 -21.74 -35.57 5.16
CA ASP A 4 -21.02 -34.60 4.34
C ASP A 4 -20.47 -33.48 5.22
N ARG A 5 -19.14 -33.37 5.25
CA ARG A 5 -18.46 -32.23 5.88
C ARG A 5 -18.61 -31.06 4.91
N PRO A 6 -19.26 -29.94 5.29
CA PRO A 6 -19.22 -28.75 4.46
C PRO A 6 -17.76 -28.30 4.38
N ALA A 7 -17.17 -28.40 3.19
CA ALA A 7 -15.96 -27.65 2.88
C ALA A 7 -16.38 -26.17 2.88
N VAL A 8 -16.06 -25.45 3.95
CA VAL A 8 -16.16 -24.00 4.00
C VAL A 8 -14.96 -23.47 3.22
N ASN A 9 -15.16 -23.26 1.93
CA ASN A 9 -14.19 -22.57 1.07
C ASN A 9 -14.64 -21.09 0.95
N HIS A 10 -13.87 -20.22 0.31
CA HIS A 10 -14.40 -18.95 -0.19
C HIS A 10 -14.71 -19.14 -1.67
N LYS A 11 -16.00 -19.16 -2.04
CA LYS A 11 -16.43 -19.08 -3.45
C LYS A 11 -16.82 -17.65 -3.84
N GLN A 12 -17.23 -16.86 -2.85
CA GLN A 12 -17.34 -15.41 -2.95
C GLN A 12 -16.13 -14.84 -2.19
N ASP A 13 -15.29 -14.12 -2.91
CA ASP A 13 -14.03 -13.61 -2.38
C ASP A 13 -14.25 -12.36 -1.53
N ARG A 14 -13.28 -12.08 -0.64
CA ARG A 14 -13.20 -10.84 0.11
C ARG A 14 -12.14 -9.96 -0.54
N LEU A 15 -12.57 -8.87 -1.17
CA LEU A 15 -11.69 -7.82 -1.67
C LEU A 15 -11.84 -6.60 -0.76
N ILE A 16 -10.74 -6.16 -0.15
CA ILE A 16 -10.72 -5.03 0.78
C ILE A 16 -9.69 -4.03 0.29
N ALA A 17 -10.10 -2.77 0.22
CA ALA A 17 -9.25 -1.63 -0.04
C ALA A 17 -9.56 -0.53 0.98
N GLY A 18 -8.51 0.07 1.52
CA GLY A 18 -8.60 1.16 2.49
C GLY A 18 -7.27 1.92 2.52
N GLY A 19 -7.28 3.09 3.14
CA GLY A 19 -6.09 3.94 3.22
C GLY A 19 -6.30 5.13 4.15
N ILE A 20 -5.28 5.98 4.20
CA ILE A 20 -5.26 7.24 4.93
C ILE A 20 -5.05 8.40 3.97
N GLY A 21 -5.47 9.59 4.37
CA GLY A 21 -5.19 10.83 3.69
C GLY A 21 -5.03 11.97 4.69
N HIS A 22 -4.49 13.09 4.24
CA HIS A 22 -4.39 14.32 5.03
C HIS A 22 -5.47 15.30 4.63
N ILE A 23 -5.99 16.03 5.62
CA ILE A 23 -6.99 17.07 5.42
C ILE A 23 -6.64 18.29 6.27
N ARG A 24 -6.86 19.50 5.76
CA ARG A 24 -6.72 20.73 6.54
C ARG A 24 -7.92 20.88 7.48
N ASP A 25 -7.68 21.34 8.70
CA ASP A 25 -8.73 21.52 9.72
C ASP A 25 -9.95 22.31 9.20
N ALA A 26 -9.71 23.39 8.44
CA ALA A 26 -10.75 24.24 7.89
C ALA A 26 -11.66 23.52 6.87
N HIS A 27 -11.25 22.38 6.32
CA HIS A 27 -11.97 21.64 5.28
C HIS A 27 -12.59 20.32 5.79
N VAL A 28 -12.48 20.03 7.08
CA VAL A 28 -13.06 18.81 7.69
C VAL A 28 -14.59 18.86 7.69
N LEU A 29 -15.16 20.03 7.99
CA LEU A 29 -16.60 20.25 7.94
C LEU A 29 -16.99 20.72 6.54
N LYS A 30 -18.09 20.18 6.02
CA LYS A 30 -18.69 20.65 4.77
C LYS A 30 -19.22 22.07 4.95
N GLU A 31 -19.08 22.91 3.93
CA GLU A 31 -19.61 24.28 3.96
C GLU A 31 -21.10 24.32 3.61
N GLU A 32 -21.75 25.46 3.89
CA GLU A 32 -23.13 25.68 3.47
C GLU A 32 -23.21 25.90 1.96
N ILE A 33 -24.09 25.16 1.28
CA ILE A 33 -24.35 25.34 -0.14
C ILE A 33 -25.38 26.47 -0.32
N GLU A 34 -25.09 27.50 -1.13
CA GLU A 34 -26.03 28.60 -1.39
C GLU A 34 -27.19 28.14 -2.30
N VAL A 35 -28.28 28.93 -2.36
CA VAL A 35 -29.34 28.72 -3.38
C VAL A 35 -28.81 29.23 -4.72
N GLY A 36 -28.96 28.43 -5.78
CA GLY A 36 -28.41 28.73 -7.10
C GLY A 36 -26.96 28.29 -7.29
N ALA A 37 -26.35 27.62 -6.30
CA ALA A 37 -25.03 27.02 -6.44
C ALA A 37 -25.03 25.99 -7.58
N ARG A 38 -23.93 25.92 -8.33
CA ARG A 38 -23.77 25.01 -9.46
C ARG A 38 -23.45 23.62 -8.95
N ILE A 39 -24.20 22.64 -9.44
CA ILE A 39 -23.93 21.23 -9.20
C ILE A 39 -23.18 20.67 -10.39
N ILE A 40 -22.02 20.09 -10.11
CA ILE A 40 -21.04 19.64 -11.08
C ILE A 40 -20.83 18.13 -10.95
N VAL A 41 -20.70 17.46 -12.09
CA VAL A 41 -20.09 16.13 -12.18
C VAL A 41 -18.66 16.32 -12.67
N LEU A 42 -17.68 15.95 -11.84
CA LEU A 42 -16.25 15.95 -12.16
C LEU A 42 -15.82 14.53 -12.52
N GLY A 43 -15.05 14.37 -13.60
CA GLY A 43 -14.43 13.10 -13.98
C GLY A 43 -15.02 12.42 -15.21
N GLY A 44 -14.93 11.08 -15.24
CA GLY A 44 -15.14 10.29 -16.45
C GLY A 44 -16.56 10.40 -17.05
N PRO A 45 -16.70 10.35 -18.39
CA PRO A 45 -18.01 10.27 -19.02
C PRO A 45 -18.72 8.95 -18.69
N ALA A 46 -20.03 9.00 -18.51
CA ALA A 46 -20.85 7.84 -18.24
C ALA A 46 -20.85 6.83 -19.42
N MET A 47 -20.94 5.56 -19.06
CA MET A 47 -21.13 4.38 -19.91
C MET A 47 -22.16 3.45 -19.25
N LEU A 48 -22.65 2.44 -19.96
CA LEU A 48 -23.55 1.44 -19.39
C LEU A 48 -22.77 0.41 -18.57
N ILE A 49 -22.37 0.81 -17.37
CA ILE A 49 -21.59 0.02 -16.42
C ILE A 49 -22.37 -0.12 -15.11
N GLY A 50 -22.35 -1.31 -14.51
CA GLY A 50 -22.78 -1.50 -13.12
C GLY A 50 -24.25 -1.20 -12.84
N LEU A 51 -25.14 -1.23 -13.86
CA LEU A 51 -26.53 -0.81 -13.67
C LEU A 51 -27.22 -1.71 -12.62
N GLY A 52 -27.50 -1.15 -11.45
CA GLY A 52 -28.11 -1.88 -10.34
C GLY A 52 -27.14 -2.73 -9.53
N GLY A 53 -25.84 -2.45 -9.58
CA GLY A 53 -24.81 -3.16 -8.80
C GLY A 53 -25.10 -3.21 -7.30
N GLY A 54 -25.67 -2.14 -6.72
CA GLY A 54 -26.16 -2.12 -5.34
C GLY A 54 -27.23 -3.20 -5.03
N ALA A 55 -28.13 -3.48 -5.97
CA ALA A 55 -29.12 -4.55 -5.83
C ALA A 55 -28.51 -5.94 -6.08
N ALA A 56 -27.60 -6.07 -7.06
CA ALA A 56 -26.93 -7.32 -7.39
C ALA A 56 -26.03 -7.83 -6.24
N SER A 57 -25.24 -6.94 -5.65
CA SER A 57 -24.38 -7.21 -4.47
C SER A 57 -25.17 -7.59 -3.21
N SER A 58 -26.46 -7.25 -3.15
CA SER A 58 -27.36 -7.61 -2.04
C SER A 58 -27.94 -9.03 -2.15
N MET A 59 -27.65 -9.77 -3.23
CA MET A 59 -28.10 -11.16 -3.44
C MET A 59 -26.96 -12.18 -3.34
N ALA A 60 -27.29 -13.44 -3.02
CA ALA A 60 -26.32 -14.54 -2.96
C ALA A 60 -25.81 -14.91 -4.37
N SER A 61 -24.49 -15.11 -4.52
CA SER A 61 -23.87 -15.45 -5.82
C SER A 61 -24.24 -16.86 -6.31
N GLY A 62 -24.29 -17.05 -7.64
CA GLY A 62 -24.45 -18.37 -8.27
C GLY A 62 -25.85 -18.73 -8.80
N THR A 63 -26.81 -17.79 -8.77
CA THR A 63 -28.17 -17.96 -9.35
C THR A 63 -28.50 -16.93 -10.44
N GLY A 64 -27.48 -16.27 -11.01
CA GLY A 64 -27.64 -15.20 -11.99
C GLY A 64 -28.04 -15.67 -13.38
N ASN A 65 -28.83 -14.84 -14.07
CA ASN A 65 -28.99 -14.84 -15.53
C ASN A 65 -27.77 -14.13 -16.15
N GLU A 66 -27.39 -14.45 -17.38
CA GLU A 66 -26.22 -13.88 -18.08
C GLU A 66 -26.19 -12.33 -18.02
N ASP A 67 -27.36 -11.69 -18.11
CA ASP A 67 -27.54 -10.23 -18.02
C ASP A 67 -27.10 -9.64 -16.65
N LEU A 68 -27.27 -10.37 -15.55
CA LEU A 68 -26.88 -9.94 -14.19
C LEU A 68 -25.36 -10.04 -13.96
N ASP A 69 -24.71 -11.00 -14.62
CA ASP A 69 -23.26 -11.16 -14.54
C ASP A 69 -22.54 -10.08 -15.36
N PHE A 70 -23.08 -9.66 -16.52
CA PHE A 70 -22.57 -8.49 -17.25
C PHE A 70 -22.69 -7.19 -16.46
N ALA A 71 -23.80 -7.00 -15.73
CA ALA A 71 -23.99 -5.83 -14.87
C ALA A 71 -23.02 -5.79 -13.67
N SER A 72 -22.30 -6.89 -13.38
CA SER A 72 -21.32 -6.97 -12.29
C SER A 72 -19.87 -6.71 -12.75
N VAL A 73 -19.63 -6.57 -14.06
CA VAL A 73 -18.32 -6.22 -14.61
C VAL A 73 -18.07 -4.72 -14.44
N GLN A 74 -17.08 -4.39 -13.62
CA GLN A 74 -16.61 -3.03 -13.42
C GLN A 74 -15.53 -2.63 -14.43
N ARG A 75 -15.28 -1.33 -14.55
CA ARG A 75 -14.24 -0.78 -15.43
C ARG A 75 -13.55 0.40 -14.77
N GLU A 76 -12.25 0.28 -14.61
CA GLU A 76 -11.36 1.26 -14.02
C GLU A 76 -10.61 2.11 -15.05
N ASN A 77 -10.30 3.36 -14.68
CA ASN A 77 -9.37 4.24 -15.36
C ASN A 77 -8.63 5.14 -14.36
N PRO A 78 -7.59 4.63 -13.66
CA PRO A 78 -6.91 5.36 -12.59
C PRO A 78 -6.29 6.70 -13.00
N GLU A 79 -5.94 6.88 -14.27
CA GLU A 79 -5.42 8.15 -14.79
C GLU A 79 -6.47 9.27 -14.72
N MET A 80 -7.75 8.94 -14.98
CA MET A 80 -8.85 9.88 -14.85
C MET A 80 -9.03 10.30 -13.39
N GLU A 81 -9.00 9.34 -12.47
CA GLU A 81 -9.09 9.64 -11.04
C GLU A 81 -7.93 10.49 -10.55
N ARG A 82 -6.71 10.25 -11.07
CA ARG A 82 -5.56 11.12 -10.78
C ARG A 82 -5.80 12.56 -11.21
N ARG A 83 -6.39 12.79 -12.39
CA ARG A 83 -6.74 14.16 -12.86
C ARG A 83 -7.81 14.80 -11.98
N CYS A 84 -8.81 14.04 -11.53
CA CYS A 84 -9.79 14.52 -10.55
C CYS A 84 -9.10 14.90 -9.24
N GLN A 85 -8.17 14.08 -8.76
CA GLN A 85 -7.41 14.34 -7.54
C GLN A 85 -6.57 15.61 -7.66
N GLU A 86 -5.91 15.87 -8.80
CA GLU A 86 -5.18 17.14 -9.01
C GLU A 86 -6.11 18.36 -8.95
N VAL A 87 -7.33 18.27 -9.48
CA VAL A 87 -8.32 19.36 -9.34
C VAL A 87 -8.69 19.57 -7.87
N ILE A 88 -9.00 18.48 -7.15
CA ILE A 88 -9.31 18.52 -5.72
C ILE A 88 -8.14 19.13 -4.94
N ASP A 89 -6.91 18.74 -5.29
CA ASP A 89 -5.68 19.21 -4.67
C ASP A 89 -5.48 20.71 -4.87
N GLN A 90 -5.57 21.20 -6.10
CA GLN A 90 -5.51 22.63 -6.40
C GLN A 90 -6.60 23.40 -5.64
N CYS A 91 -7.80 22.84 -5.48
CA CYS A 91 -8.90 23.49 -4.75
C CYS A 91 -8.61 23.65 -3.25
N TRP A 92 -8.23 22.59 -2.53
CA TRP A 92 -7.96 22.70 -1.09
C TRP A 92 -6.66 23.46 -0.79
N GLN A 93 -5.70 23.44 -1.71
CA GLN A 93 -4.44 24.18 -1.56
C GLN A 93 -4.65 25.70 -1.51
N LEU A 94 -5.73 26.22 -2.11
CA LEU A 94 -6.14 27.64 -2.02
C LEU A 94 -6.58 28.08 -0.60
N GLY A 95 -6.67 27.16 0.36
CA GLY A 95 -6.97 27.46 1.76
C GLY A 95 -8.38 28.01 1.93
N ASP A 96 -8.50 29.23 2.45
CA ASP A 96 -9.78 29.90 2.67
C ASP A 96 -10.50 30.25 1.35
N ASN A 97 -9.79 30.22 0.21
CA ASN A 97 -10.37 30.45 -1.12
C ASN A 97 -10.69 29.15 -1.86
N ASN A 98 -10.90 28.05 -1.14
CA ASN A 98 -11.31 26.79 -1.75
C ASN A 98 -12.66 26.96 -2.47
N PRO A 99 -12.76 26.70 -3.79
CA PRO A 99 -14.00 26.90 -4.53
C PRO A 99 -15.06 25.82 -4.21
N ILE A 100 -14.66 24.70 -3.61
CA ILE A 100 -15.53 23.55 -3.30
C ILE A 100 -16.30 23.83 -2.00
N ALA A 101 -17.61 24.03 -2.10
CA ALA A 101 -18.49 24.10 -0.92
C ALA A 101 -18.83 22.69 -0.40
N PHE A 102 -19.07 21.76 -1.32
CA PHE A 102 -19.40 20.37 -1.00
C PHE A 102 -18.86 19.43 -2.09
N ILE A 103 -18.38 18.27 -1.69
CA ILE A 103 -17.95 17.19 -2.59
C ILE A 103 -18.42 15.84 -2.04
N HIS A 104 -18.83 14.94 -2.92
CA HIS A 104 -19.19 13.55 -2.61
C HIS A 104 -18.72 12.61 -3.73
N ASP A 105 -18.38 11.37 -3.38
CA ASP A 105 -18.05 10.33 -4.35
C ASP A 105 -19.29 9.83 -5.10
N VAL A 106 -19.08 9.22 -6.26
CA VAL A 106 -20.13 8.51 -7.01
C VAL A 106 -19.81 7.01 -6.99
N GLY A 107 -20.62 6.25 -6.26
CA GLY A 107 -20.50 4.79 -6.13
C GLY A 107 -21.79 4.07 -6.50
N ALA A 108 -22.27 3.22 -5.59
CA ALA A 108 -23.47 2.42 -5.79
C ALA A 108 -24.71 3.30 -6.10
N GLY A 109 -25.47 2.91 -7.11
CA GLY A 109 -26.61 3.70 -7.63
C GLY A 109 -26.22 4.92 -8.47
N GLY A 110 -24.94 5.21 -8.64
CA GLY A 110 -24.46 6.28 -9.51
C GLY A 110 -24.94 7.67 -9.11
N LEU A 111 -25.24 8.51 -10.10
CA LEU A 111 -25.71 9.88 -9.90
C LEU A 111 -27.09 9.92 -9.22
N SER A 112 -27.88 8.85 -9.36
CA SER A 112 -29.19 8.73 -8.71
C SER A 112 -29.13 8.70 -7.18
N ASN A 113 -27.99 8.30 -6.63
CA ASN A 113 -27.72 8.39 -5.21
C ASN A 113 -26.94 9.68 -4.88
N ALA A 114 -25.81 9.89 -5.56
CA ALA A 114 -24.85 10.92 -5.21
C ALA A 114 -25.40 12.35 -5.32
N LEU A 115 -26.13 12.69 -6.40
CA LEU A 115 -26.66 14.05 -6.58
C LEU A 115 -27.76 14.38 -5.57
N PRO A 116 -28.78 13.51 -5.35
CA PRO A 116 -29.76 13.73 -4.29
C PRO A 116 -29.16 13.81 -2.88
N GLU A 117 -28.17 12.96 -2.54
CA GLU A 117 -27.51 13.01 -1.23
C GLU A 117 -26.78 14.34 -1.02
N LEU A 118 -26.00 14.80 -2.01
CA LEU A 118 -25.28 16.07 -1.95
C LEU A 118 -26.23 17.25 -1.65
N VAL A 119 -27.33 17.39 -2.41
CA VAL A 119 -28.24 18.53 -2.19
C VAL A 119 -29.04 18.41 -0.91
N LYS A 120 -29.37 17.19 -0.47
CA LYS A 120 -30.06 16.94 0.80
C LYS A 120 -29.18 17.30 1.98
N ASP A 121 -27.93 16.84 1.99
CA ASP A 121 -26.99 17.08 3.07
C ASP A 121 -26.54 18.54 3.13
N GLY A 122 -26.47 19.21 1.97
CA GLY A 122 -26.32 20.66 1.88
C GLY A 122 -27.58 21.44 2.25
N GLY A 123 -28.67 20.77 2.63
CA GLY A 123 -29.89 21.46 3.06
C GLY A 123 -30.56 22.26 1.93
N ARG A 124 -30.57 21.75 0.69
CA ARG A 124 -31.23 22.34 -0.49
C ARG A 124 -32.14 21.35 -1.22
N GLY A 125 -32.78 21.76 -2.31
CA GLY A 125 -33.24 20.88 -3.39
C GLY A 125 -32.34 21.01 -4.62
N GLY A 126 -32.72 20.36 -5.73
CA GLY A 126 -31.92 20.42 -6.96
C GLY A 126 -32.75 20.26 -8.22
N VAL A 127 -32.44 21.08 -9.23
CA VAL A 127 -32.92 20.94 -10.60
C VAL A 127 -31.73 20.57 -11.47
N PHE A 128 -31.86 19.47 -12.20
CA PHE A 128 -30.81 18.86 -13.00
C PHE A 128 -31.22 18.75 -14.46
N GLN A 129 -30.25 18.81 -15.37
CA GLN A 129 -30.44 18.60 -16.80
C GLN A 129 -29.70 17.33 -17.24
N LEU A 130 -30.47 16.32 -17.64
CA LEU A 130 -29.95 15.01 -18.03
C LEU A 130 -28.94 15.10 -19.18
N ARG A 131 -29.17 16.01 -20.13
CA ARG A 131 -28.34 16.14 -21.34
C ARG A 131 -27.04 16.91 -21.13
N ASP A 132 -26.83 17.46 -19.95
CA ASP A 132 -25.57 18.10 -19.56
C ASP A 132 -24.59 17.10 -18.92
N ILE A 133 -25.07 15.91 -18.52
CA ILE A 133 -24.23 14.85 -17.96
C ILE A 133 -23.30 14.30 -19.06
N PRO A 134 -21.96 14.27 -18.84
CA PRO A 134 -21.03 13.70 -19.80
C PRO A 134 -21.34 12.24 -20.05
N ASN A 135 -21.57 11.87 -21.31
CA ASN A 135 -21.99 10.54 -21.71
C ASN A 135 -21.26 10.08 -22.98
N ALA A 136 -20.55 8.95 -22.89
CA ALA A 136 -19.86 8.33 -24.01
C ALA A 136 -20.79 7.45 -24.87
N GLU A 137 -21.93 7.02 -24.33
CA GLU A 137 -22.92 6.13 -24.95
C GLU A 137 -24.26 6.84 -25.20
N LYS A 138 -24.39 7.44 -26.38
CA LYS A 138 -25.55 8.29 -26.75
C LYS A 138 -26.91 7.57 -26.77
N GLN A 139 -26.92 6.23 -26.74
CA GLN A 139 -28.15 5.43 -26.79
C GLN A 139 -28.75 5.14 -25.42
N MET A 140 -28.03 5.48 -24.33
CA MET A 140 -28.51 5.26 -22.97
C MET A 140 -29.84 6.00 -22.71
N SER A 141 -30.78 5.28 -22.13
CA SER A 141 -32.03 5.80 -21.60
C SER A 141 -31.78 6.73 -20.40
N PRO A 142 -32.78 7.56 -20.00
CA PRO A 142 -32.67 8.38 -18.79
C PRO A 142 -32.30 7.59 -17.53
N LEU A 143 -32.83 6.38 -17.38
CA LEU A 143 -32.52 5.49 -16.26
C LEU A 143 -31.04 5.09 -16.27
N GLU A 144 -30.53 4.69 -17.42
CA GLU A 144 -29.14 4.24 -17.56
C GLU A 144 -28.16 5.39 -17.31
N ILE A 145 -28.42 6.60 -17.85
CA ILE A 145 -27.56 7.78 -17.64
C ILE A 145 -27.51 8.16 -16.16
N TRP A 146 -28.64 8.07 -15.46
CA TRP A 146 -28.76 8.49 -14.08
C TRP A 146 -28.25 7.44 -13.07
N CYS A 147 -28.44 6.15 -13.36
CA CYS A 147 -28.20 5.06 -12.41
C CYS A 147 -26.98 4.17 -12.72
N ASN A 148 -26.23 4.40 -13.81
CA ASN A 148 -25.00 3.66 -14.05
C ASN A 148 -23.95 3.94 -12.96
N GLU A 149 -23.16 2.93 -12.66
CA GLU A 149 -22.07 2.97 -11.69
C GLU A 149 -20.72 3.12 -12.42
N SER A 150 -20.66 3.95 -13.47
CA SER A 150 -19.38 4.31 -14.09
C SER A 150 -18.44 4.92 -13.06
N GLN A 151 -17.16 4.53 -13.12
CA GLN A 151 -16.12 4.88 -12.17
C GLN A 151 -15.52 6.29 -12.39
N GLU A 152 -14.62 6.70 -11.50
CA GLU A 152 -13.86 7.97 -11.53
C GLU A 152 -14.72 9.24 -11.64
N ARG A 153 -15.79 9.31 -10.84
CA ARG A 153 -16.71 10.46 -10.81
C ARG A 153 -16.92 10.99 -9.39
N TYR A 154 -17.06 12.31 -9.31
CA TYR A 154 -17.38 13.05 -8.09
C TYR A 154 -18.51 14.03 -8.39
N VAL A 155 -19.36 14.27 -7.40
CA VAL A 155 -20.36 15.35 -7.45
C VAL A 155 -19.91 16.50 -6.55
N ILE A 156 -19.93 17.72 -7.08
CA ILE A 156 -19.39 18.91 -6.43
C ILE A 156 -20.41 20.04 -6.47
N ALA A 157 -20.55 20.78 -5.37
CA ALA A 157 -21.22 22.07 -5.34
C ALA A 157 -20.20 23.22 -5.33
N VAL A 158 -20.36 24.15 -6.26
CA VAL A 158 -19.55 25.37 -6.37
C VAL A 158 -20.49 26.57 -6.44
N ASN A 159 -20.30 27.56 -5.57
CA ASN A 159 -21.07 28.80 -5.62
C ASN A 159 -20.66 29.63 -6.85
N ASP A 160 -21.60 30.37 -7.44
CA ASP A 160 -21.43 31.03 -8.76
C ASP A 160 -20.18 31.91 -8.86
N GLN A 161 -19.80 32.62 -7.79
CA GLN A 161 -18.59 33.46 -7.73
C GLN A 161 -17.28 32.69 -7.95
N ASN A 162 -17.27 31.38 -7.69
CA ASN A 162 -16.07 30.55 -7.71
C ASN A 162 -15.98 29.67 -8.98
N LEU A 163 -17.00 29.70 -9.84
CA LEU A 163 -17.06 28.82 -11.01
C LEU A 163 -15.92 29.08 -12.01
N GLU A 164 -15.55 30.33 -12.25
CA GLU A 164 -14.44 30.68 -13.16
C GLU A 164 -13.09 30.16 -12.63
N CYS A 165 -12.89 30.22 -11.31
CA CYS A 165 -11.71 29.66 -10.66
C CYS A 165 -11.67 28.13 -10.83
N PHE A 166 -12.79 27.46 -10.57
CA PHE A 166 -12.91 26.01 -10.72
C PHE A 166 -12.68 25.56 -12.18
N ASP A 167 -13.28 26.25 -13.16
CA ASP A 167 -13.05 25.98 -14.59
C ASP A 167 -11.56 26.09 -14.94
N ALA A 168 -10.91 27.18 -14.53
CA ALA A 168 -9.49 27.39 -14.83
C ALA A 168 -8.60 26.27 -14.28
N ILE A 169 -8.92 25.73 -13.10
CA ILE A 169 -8.23 24.57 -12.51
C ILE A 169 -8.49 23.32 -13.36
N CYS A 170 -9.74 22.99 -13.64
CA CYS A 170 -10.11 21.82 -14.46
C CYS A 170 -9.46 21.86 -15.85
N GLN A 171 -9.44 23.01 -16.52
CA GLN A 171 -8.80 23.17 -17.84
C GLN A 171 -7.28 22.95 -17.77
N ARG A 172 -6.63 23.44 -16.71
CA ARG A 172 -5.18 23.25 -16.53
C ARG A 172 -4.83 21.77 -16.39
N GLU A 173 -5.55 21.07 -15.52
CA GLU A 173 -5.37 19.65 -15.21
C GLU A 173 -6.00 18.71 -16.25
N ARG A 174 -6.63 19.27 -17.29
CA ARG A 174 -7.36 18.56 -18.34
C ARG A 174 -8.40 17.60 -17.75
N CYS A 175 -9.00 17.95 -16.63
CA CYS A 175 -10.01 17.12 -15.98
C CYS A 175 -11.40 17.50 -16.53
N PRO A 176 -12.13 16.57 -17.17
CA PRO A 176 -13.47 16.82 -17.65
C PRO A 176 -14.42 17.10 -16.47
N TYR A 177 -15.29 18.08 -16.66
CA TYR A 177 -16.40 18.32 -15.75
C TYR A 177 -17.60 18.86 -16.54
N ALA A 178 -18.78 18.79 -15.94
CA ALA A 178 -19.96 19.47 -16.45
C ALA A 178 -20.80 20.01 -15.31
N VAL A 179 -21.36 21.21 -15.49
CA VAL A 179 -22.45 21.71 -14.65
C VAL A 179 -23.72 20.99 -15.09
N VAL A 180 -24.28 20.17 -14.20
CA VAL A 180 -25.45 19.31 -14.49
C VAL A 180 -26.73 19.82 -13.85
N GLY A 181 -26.65 20.87 -13.04
CA GLY A 181 -27.82 21.43 -12.35
C GLY A 181 -27.47 22.59 -11.42
N GLU A 182 -28.48 23.01 -10.68
CA GLU A 182 -28.37 24.05 -9.66
C GLU A 182 -29.20 23.72 -8.42
N THR A 183 -28.76 24.23 -7.27
CA THR A 183 -29.50 24.08 -6.01
C THR A 183 -30.70 25.00 -5.95
N THR A 184 -31.77 24.53 -5.30
CA THR A 184 -32.99 25.29 -5.08
C THR A 184 -33.31 25.42 -3.59
N GLU A 185 -34.10 26.42 -3.23
CA GLU A 185 -34.66 26.53 -1.87
C GLU A 185 -35.73 25.45 -1.62
N GLU A 186 -36.55 25.17 -2.63
CA GLU A 186 -37.61 24.15 -2.59
C GLU A 186 -37.02 22.73 -2.47
N LYS A 187 -37.56 21.93 -1.55
CA LYS A 187 -37.06 20.57 -1.22
C LYS A 187 -37.53 19.50 -2.20
N GLN A 188 -37.15 19.67 -3.45
CA GLN A 188 -37.54 18.82 -4.57
C GLN A 188 -36.32 18.40 -5.37
N ILE A 189 -36.39 17.19 -5.94
CA ILE A 189 -35.45 16.68 -6.93
C ILE A 189 -36.18 16.67 -8.26
N ARG A 190 -35.67 17.46 -9.20
CA ARG A 190 -36.18 17.50 -10.58
C ARG A 190 -35.05 17.22 -11.56
N LEU A 191 -35.28 16.31 -12.48
CA LEU A 191 -34.39 15.99 -13.60
C LEU A 191 -35.17 16.26 -14.88
N ASP A 192 -34.72 17.23 -15.66
CA ASP A 192 -35.28 17.58 -16.96
C ASP A 192 -34.46 16.91 -18.09
N ASP A 193 -35.12 16.61 -19.20
CA ASP A 193 -34.50 16.07 -20.41
C ASP A 193 -34.90 16.91 -21.63
N SER A 194 -33.94 17.73 -22.10
CA SER A 194 -34.15 18.60 -23.27
C SER A 194 -34.31 17.85 -24.60
N HIS A 195 -33.91 16.57 -24.68
CA HIS A 195 -34.05 15.78 -25.90
C HIS A 195 -35.48 15.27 -26.09
N PHE A 196 -36.14 14.86 -25.00
CA PHE A 196 -37.53 14.38 -25.02
C PHE A 196 -38.56 15.44 -24.58
N ASP A 197 -38.11 16.63 -24.19
CA ASP A 197 -38.95 17.73 -23.70
C ASP A 197 -39.86 17.28 -22.55
N ASN A 198 -39.28 16.59 -21.57
CA ASN A 198 -39.98 16.07 -20.41
C ASN A 198 -39.11 16.13 -19.14
N SER A 199 -39.69 15.71 -18.01
CA SER A 199 -38.99 15.61 -16.72
C SER A 199 -39.01 14.16 -16.24
N PRO A 200 -37.96 13.35 -16.49
CA PRO A 200 -37.90 11.97 -16.04
C PRO A 200 -38.06 11.78 -14.52
N ILE A 201 -37.62 12.77 -13.72
CA ILE A 201 -37.79 12.78 -12.27
C ILE A 201 -38.40 14.12 -11.85
N ASP A 202 -39.46 14.06 -11.07
CA ASP A 202 -40.08 15.22 -10.44
C ASP A 202 -40.69 14.79 -9.11
N LEU A 203 -39.85 14.76 -8.05
CA LEU A 203 -40.19 14.15 -6.77
C LEU A 203 -39.83 15.05 -5.58
N PRO A 204 -40.73 15.22 -4.61
CA PRO A 204 -40.37 15.77 -3.30
C PRO A 204 -39.30 14.92 -2.59
N MET A 205 -38.39 15.57 -1.86
CA MET A 205 -37.30 14.88 -1.17
C MET A 205 -37.79 13.88 -0.10
N ASP A 206 -38.90 14.17 0.57
CA ASP A 206 -39.48 13.30 1.60
C ASP A 206 -40.06 12.00 1.01
N VAL A 207 -40.48 12.02 -0.26
CA VAL A 207 -40.89 10.83 -1.00
C VAL A 207 -39.68 9.98 -1.35
N LEU A 208 -38.60 10.59 -1.86
CA LEU A 208 -37.37 9.87 -2.26
C LEU A 208 -36.62 9.27 -1.06
N PHE A 209 -36.49 10.03 0.03
CA PHE A 209 -35.77 9.61 1.23
C PHE A 209 -36.68 9.10 2.36
N GLY A 210 -37.96 8.87 2.07
CA GLY A 210 -38.92 8.34 3.02
C GLY A 210 -38.47 6.99 3.57
N LYS A 211 -38.25 6.90 4.88
CA LYS A 211 -37.74 5.68 5.51
C LYS A 211 -38.86 4.65 5.70
N PRO A 212 -38.75 3.42 5.18
CA PRO A 212 -39.63 2.33 5.59
C PRO A 212 -39.45 2.04 7.11
N PRO A 213 -40.39 1.32 7.75
CA PRO A 213 -40.25 0.92 9.14
C PRO A 213 -38.92 0.19 9.41
N LYS A 214 -38.36 0.37 10.61
CA LYS A 214 -37.13 -0.34 11.02
C LYS A 214 -37.31 -1.85 10.88
N MET A 215 -36.31 -2.53 10.33
CA MET A 215 -36.30 -3.98 10.21
C MET A 215 -36.18 -4.62 11.60
N HIS A 216 -37.00 -5.63 11.88
CA HIS A 216 -36.89 -6.49 13.05
C HIS A 216 -36.47 -7.90 12.61
N ARG A 217 -35.38 -8.44 13.17
CA ARG A 217 -34.91 -9.80 12.87
C ARG A 217 -35.10 -10.69 14.10
N ASN A 218 -35.87 -11.77 13.94
CA ASN A 218 -35.94 -12.85 14.92
C ASN A 218 -34.97 -13.94 14.48
N VAL A 219 -33.96 -14.22 15.29
CA VAL A 219 -32.82 -15.07 14.92
C VAL A 219 -32.80 -16.36 15.75
N SER A 220 -32.25 -17.42 15.17
CA SER A 220 -32.03 -18.69 15.87
C SER A 220 -30.68 -18.66 16.58
N SER A 221 -30.64 -19.15 17.82
CA SER A 221 -29.39 -19.28 18.56
C SER A 221 -28.76 -20.67 18.41
N GLY A 222 -27.44 -20.74 18.31
CA GLY A 222 -26.69 -21.99 18.28
C GLY A 222 -25.25 -21.81 18.73
N SER A 223 -24.66 -22.88 19.27
CA SER A 223 -23.27 -22.94 19.71
C SER A 223 -22.65 -24.27 19.29
N ILE A 224 -21.37 -24.25 18.90
CA ILE A 224 -20.60 -25.48 18.68
C ILE A 224 -19.91 -25.84 19.99
N ALA A 225 -19.99 -27.10 20.41
CA ALA A 225 -19.30 -27.55 21.61
C ALA A 225 -17.78 -27.50 21.39
N ALA A 226 -17.06 -26.90 22.34
CA ALA A 226 -15.60 -26.92 22.36
C ALA A 226 -15.10 -28.36 22.48
N THR A 227 -14.23 -28.76 21.56
CA THR A 227 -13.45 -30.01 21.66
C THR A 227 -11.99 -29.65 21.83
N VAL A 228 -11.16 -30.58 22.32
CA VAL A 228 -9.70 -30.40 22.30
C VAL A 228 -9.17 -30.99 20.99
N LEU A 229 -8.27 -30.27 20.32
CA LEU A 229 -7.57 -30.81 19.15
C LEU A 229 -6.59 -31.89 19.62
N ASP A 230 -6.72 -33.11 19.11
CA ASP A 230 -5.76 -34.18 19.37
C ASP A 230 -4.54 -34.00 18.46
N THR A 231 -3.39 -33.74 19.09
CA THR A 231 -2.10 -33.49 18.44
C THR A 231 -1.18 -34.72 18.48
N THR A 232 -1.61 -35.84 19.09
CA THR A 232 -0.75 -36.99 19.40
C THR A 232 -0.11 -37.63 18.17
N ASP A 233 -0.83 -37.68 17.04
CA ASP A 233 -0.37 -38.28 15.78
C ASP A 233 0.36 -37.28 14.86
N ILE A 234 0.47 -36.00 15.26
CA ILE A 234 1.10 -34.96 14.45
C ILE A 234 2.60 -34.91 14.77
N LYS A 235 3.44 -35.08 13.74
CA LYS A 235 4.89 -34.90 13.87
C LYS A 235 5.25 -33.44 13.77
N LEU A 236 6.13 -32.97 14.67
CA LEU A 236 6.64 -31.59 14.66
C LEU A 236 7.23 -31.17 13.31
N SER A 237 8.02 -32.04 12.67
CA SER A 237 8.61 -31.73 11.35
C SER A 237 7.56 -31.51 10.26
N GLU A 238 6.46 -32.28 10.30
CA GLU A 238 5.38 -32.17 9.33
C GLU A 238 4.51 -30.94 9.61
N ALA A 239 4.28 -30.60 10.88
CA ALA A 239 3.59 -29.38 11.28
C ALA A 239 4.34 -28.14 10.78
N VAL A 240 5.65 -28.07 11.00
CA VAL A 240 6.52 -26.97 10.52
C VAL A 240 6.37 -26.77 9.02
N GLU A 241 6.55 -27.83 8.23
CA GLU A 241 6.50 -27.75 6.76
C GLU A 241 5.12 -27.29 6.25
N ARG A 242 4.05 -27.86 6.81
CA ARG A 242 2.69 -27.55 6.37
C ARG A 242 2.24 -26.15 6.76
N VAL A 243 2.57 -25.70 7.98
CA VAL A 243 2.20 -24.37 8.47
C VAL A 243 2.92 -23.29 7.65
N LEU A 244 4.23 -23.41 7.44
CA LEU A 244 4.97 -22.45 6.62
C LEU A 244 4.50 -22.41 5.15
N ALA A 245 3.99 -23.53 4.63
CA ALA A 245 3.45 -23.61 3.28
C ALA A 245 1.98 -23.14 3.16
N LEU A 246 1.28 -22.85 4.27
CA LEU A 246 -0.10 -22.36 4.23
C LEU A 246 -0.11 -20.91 3.71
N PRO A 247 -0.88 -20.54 2.68
CA PRO A 247 -0.82 -19.18 2.10
C PRO A 247 -1.09 -18.02 3.07
N SER A 248 -1.86 -18.22 4.15
CA SER A 248 -2.04 -17.19 5.18
C SER A 248 -0.77 -16.92 5.99
N VAL A 249 0.11 -17.91 6.12
CA VAL A 249 1.42 -17.83 6.80
C VAL A 249 2.55 -17.51 5.82
N ALA A 250 2.59 -18.22 4.69
CA ALA A 250 3.65 -18.16 3.68
C ALA A 250 3.94 -16.74 3.15
N SER A 251 5.12 -16.55 2.56
CA SER A 251 5.56 -15.27 2.00
C SER A 251 4.52 -14.59 1.11
N LYS A 252 4.35 -13.29 1.33
CA LYS A 252 3.41 -12.45 0.57
C LYS A 252 4.08 -11.71 -0.59
N SER A 253 5.35 -11.95 -0.94
CA SER A 253 6.08 -11.14 -1.94
C SER A 253 5.28 -10.92 -3.24
N PHE A 254 4.58 -11.94 -3.76
CA PHE A 254 3.73 -11.82 -4.96
C PHE A 254 2.59 -10.79 -4.87
N LEU A 255 2.13 -10.43 -3.67
CA LEU A 255 1.14 -9.36 -3.42
C LEU A 255 1.80 -8.00 -3.19
N ILE A 256 3.04 -8.00 -2.71
CA ILE A 256 3.73 -6.78 -2.23
C ILE A 256 4.49 -6.09 -3.37
N THR A 257 5.20 -6.85 -4.20
CA THR A 257 6.12 -6.28 -5.21
C THR A 257 5.41 -5.77 -6.45
N ILE A 258 4.14 -6.13 -6.65
CA ILE A 258 3.30 -5.62 -7.74
C ILE A 258 2.70 -4.23 -7.48
N GLY A 259 2.78 -3.75 -6.24
CA GLY A 259 2.31 -2.42 -5.84
C GLY A 259 3.49 -1.48 -5.57
N ASP A 260 3.30 -0.20 -5.88
CA ASP A 260 4.24 0.84 -5.46
C ASP A 260 4.21 0.99 -3.93
N ARG A 261 5.40 1.15 -3.33
CA ARG A 261 5.59 1.32 -1.87
C ARG A 261 6.45 2.53 -1.53
N THR A 262 6.65 3.41 -2.48
CA THR A 262 7.60 4.54 -2.38
C THR A 262 6.97 5.85 -2.82
N ILE A 263 5.92 5.80 -3.65
CA ILE A 263 5.19 6.98 -4.09
C ILE A 263 4.67 7.80 -2.90
N THR A 264 4.75 9.11 -3.14
CA THR A 264 4.76 10.29 -2.28
C THR A 264 6.13 10.63 -1.67
N GLY A 265 7.09 9.71 -1.60
CA GLY A 265 8.34 9.95 -0.87
C GLY A 265 8.13 10.20 0.63
N LEU A 266 7.01 9.74 1.19
CA LEU A 266 6.69 9.85 2.62
C LEU A 266 6.62 8.49 3.31
N VAL A 267 6.76 7.38 2.58
CA VAL A 267 6.77 6.03 3.16
C VAL A 267 8.06 5.85 3.97
N SER A 268 7.92 5.55 5.25
CA SER A 268 9.04 5.31 6.16
C SER A 268 9.19 3.83 6.50
N ARG A 269 8.08 3.12 6.64
CA ARG A 269 8.04 1.67 6.80
C ARG A 269 7.04 1.06 5.84
N ASP A 270 7.56 0.34 4.85
CA ASP A 270 6.79 -0.59 4.01
C ASP A 270 6.89 -2.02 4.56
N GLN A 271 6.26 -2.96 3.85
CA GLN A 271 6.15 -4.37 4.23
C GLN A 271 7.49 -5.11 4.22
N MET A 272 8.44 -4.67 3.37
CA MET A 272 9.74 -5.33 3.21
C MET A 272 10.70 -4.90 4.32
N VAL A 273 11.38 -5.85 4.97
CA VAL A 273 12.20 -5.58 6.15
C VAL A 273 13.65 -6.03 5.94
N GLY A 274 14.58 -5.17 6.38
CA GLY A 274 16.00 -5.49 6.48
C GLY A 274 16.75 -5.56 5.14
N PRO A 275 18.06 -5.88 5.18
CA PRO A 275 18.91 -5.97 3.99
C PRO A 275 18.41 -6.98 2.95
N TRP A 276 17.71 -8.03 3.37
CA TRP A 276 17.16 -9.07 2.48
C TRP A 276 15.72 -8.79 2.04
N GLN A 277 15.15 -7.64 2.43
CA GLN A 277 13.83 -7.17 1.99
C GLN A 277 12.72 -8.23 2.14
N VAL A 278 12.58 -8.80 3.35
CA VAL A 278 11.60 -9.87 3.64
C VAL A 278 10.23 -9.27 4.02
N PRO A 279 9.10 -9.69 3.43
CA PRO A 279 7.80 -9.03 3.56
C PRO A 279 7.05 -9.36 4.87
N VAL A 280 7.54 -8.90 6.01
CA VAL A 280 7.03 -9.26 7.35
C VAL A 280 6.81 -8.07 8.30
N ALA A 281 6.86 -6.82 7.84
CA ALA A 281 6.60 -5.68 8.73
C ALA A 281 5.17 -5.73 9.29
N ASP A 282 5.02 -5.58 10.61
CA ASP A 282 3.72 -5.65 11.29
C ASP A 282 2.81 -4.45 10.96
N ALA A 283 3.39 -3.26 10.70
CA ALA A 283 2.65 -2.04 10.41
C ALA A 283 3.33 -1.21 9.32
N ALA A 284 2.52 -0.50 8.55
CA ALA A 284 2.99 0.54 7.64
C ALA A 284 3.12 1.87 8.38
N VAL A 285 4.16 2.65 8.08
CA VAL A 285 4.38 3.98 8.67
C VAL A 285 4.73 5.00 7.58
N THR A 286 4.04 6.12 7.57
CA THR A 286 4.29 7.28 6.69
C THR A 286 4.69 8.50 7.51
N ALA A 287 5.50 9.39 6.93
CA ALA A 287 5.77 10.71 7.47
C ALA A 287 4.63 11.68 7.07
N THR A 288 4.29 12.62 7.95
CA THR A 288 3.28 13.64 7.63
C THR A 288 3.79 14.66 6.61
N ALA A 289 5.11 14.91 6.55
CA ALA A 289 5.71 15.89 5.66
C ALA A 289 7.21 15.63 5.42
N TYR A 290 7.76 16.19 4.34
CA TYR A 290 9.17 16.05 3.94
C TYR A 290 10.19 16.65 4.93
N THR A 291 9.74 17.48 5.88
CA THR A 291 10.59 18.16 6.88
C THR A 291 10.27 17.72 8.30
N SER A 292 9.51 16.63 8.47
CA SER A 292 9.05 16.15 9.77
C SER A 292 9.47 14.70 10.02
N TYR A 293 9.40 14.31 11.29
CA TYR A 293 9.53 12.93 11.77
C TYR A 293 8.27 12.44 12.49
N VAL A 294 7.22 13.27 12.61
CA VAL A 294 5.89 12.77 12.96
C VAL A 294 5.25 12.13 11.72
N GLY A 295 4.26 11.28 11.95
CA GLY A 295 3.70 10.46 10.89
C GLY A 295 2.37 9.81 11.25
N GLU A 296 2.06 8.76 10.49
CA GLU A 296 0.86 7.95 10.64
C GLU A 296 1.24 6.48 10.54
N ALA A 297 0.51 5.62 11.25
CA ALA A 297 0.66 4.18 11.20
C ALA A 297 -0.66 3.51 10.81
N MET A 298 -0.52 2.40 10.07
CA MET A 298 -1.62 1.52 9.69
C MET A 298 -1.27 0.07 10.00
N ALA A 299 -2.22 -0.66 10.57
CA ALA A 299 -2.11 -2.10 10.75
C ALA A 299 -3.46 -2.77 10.55
N MET A 300 -3.45 -4.05 10.20
CA MET A 300 -4.65 -4.87 10.08
C MET A 300 -4.65 -6.00 11.10
N GLY A 301 -5.85 -6.43 11.49
CA GLY A 301 -6.05 -7.63 12.30
C GLY A 301 -7.33 -8.34 11.91
N GLU A 302 -7.27 -9.66 11.83
CA GLU A 302 -8.40 -10.51 11.46
C GLU A 302 -8.19 -11.93 11.97
N ARG A 303 -9.26 -12.56 12.48
CA ARG A 303 -9.20 -13.98 12.84
C ARG A 303 -10.46 -14.73 12.46
N THR A 304 -10.77 -14.63 11.16
CA THR A 304 -12.00 -15.15 10.57
C THR A 304 -12.29 -16.63 10.89
N PRO A 305 -11.30 -17.55 10.86
CA PRO A 305 -11.55 -18.97 11.16
C PRO A 305 -12.14 -19.21 12.55
N LEU A 306 -11.86 -18.37 13.54
CA LEU A 306 -12.37 -18.53 14.91
C LEU A 306 -13.89 -18.38 14.96
N ALA A 307 -14.47 -17.56 14.08
CA ALA A 307 -15.90 -17.29 14.03
C ALA A 307 -16.75 -18.52 13.64
N LEU A 308 -16.11 -19.56 13.11
CA LEU A 308 -16.74 -20.87 12.95
C LEU A 308 -17.21 -21.43 14.30
N PHE A 309 -16.47 -21.18 15.37
CA PHE A 309 -16.67 -21.75 16.70
C PHE A 309 -17.14 -20.70 17.72
N ASP A 310 -16.55 -19.51 17.71
CA ASP A 310 -16.85 -18.41 18.64
C ASP A 310 -16.70 -17.06 17.92
N GLY A 311 -17.84 -16.45 17.61
CA GLY A 311 -17.89 -15.13 16.95
C GLY A 311 -17.36 -14.00 17.84
N PRO A 312 -17.77 -13.88 19.12
CA PRO A 312 -17.20 -12.88 20.02
C PRO A 312 -15.67 -12.95 20.15
N ALA A 313 -15.11 -14.15 20.30
CA ALA A 313 -13.66 -14.31 20.36
C ALA A 313 -12.96 -13.88 19.06
N SER A 314 -13.52 -14.21 17.89
CA SER A 314 -12.96 -13.77 16.61
C SER A 314 -12.89 -12.24 16.50
N GLY A 315 -13.92 -11.54 16.98
CA GLY A 315 -13.96 -10.08 16.97
C GLY A 315 -12.95 -9.44 17.93
N ARG A 316 -12.81 -9.98 19.15
CA ARG A 316 -11.81 -9.50 20.11
C ARG A 316 -10.39 -9.75 19.64
N MET A 317 -10.12 -10.93 19.07
CA MET A 317 -8.83 -11.27 18.49
C MET A 317 -8.47 -10.37 17.31
N ALA A 318 -9.41 -10.07 16.41
CA ALA A 318 -9.17 -9.16 15.28
C ALA A 318 -8.76 -7.75 15.73
N ILE A 319 -9.41 -7.20 16.76
CA ILE A 319 -9.03 -5.89 17.33
C ILE A 319 -7.66 -5.97 18.01
N ALA A 320 -7.44 -7.01 18.80
CA ALA A 320 -6.21 -7.15 19.55
C ALA A 320 -4.99 -7.38 18.67
N GLU A 321 -5.13 -8.15 17.58
CA GLU A 321 -4.09 -8.32 16.56
C GLU A 321 -3.76 -7.01 15.85
N ALA A 322 -4.77 -6.21 15.46
CA ALA A 322 -4.50 -4.90 14.87
C ALA A 322 -3.71 -4.00 15.84
N ILE A 323 -3.92 -4.16 17.15
CA ILE A 323 -3.19 -3.43 18.20
C ILE A 323 -1.77 -3.99 18.40
N THR A 324 -1.57 -5.31 18.41
CA THR A 324 -0.23 -5.91 18.49
C THR A 324 0.58 -5.55 17.25
N ASN A 325 -0.02 -5.56 16.07
CA ASN A 325 0.67 -5.14 14.85
C ASN A 325 1.10 -3.66 14.90
N ILE A 326 0.17 -2.74 15.21
CA ILE A 326 0.46 -1.29 15.21
C ILE A 326 1.35 -0.85 16.39
N ALA A 327 1.48 -1.66 17.45
CA ALA A 327 2.33 -1.32 18.60
C ALA A 327 3.83 -1.23 18.26
N SER A 328 4.25 -1.79 17.12
CA SER A 328 5.58 -1.60 16.51
C SER A 328 5.89 -0.11 16.22
N ALA A 329 4.86 0.70 15.94
CA ALA A 329 4.97 2.13 15.68
C ALA A 329 4.95 2.99 16.95
N SER A 330 5.43 4.24 16.83
CA SER A 330 5.62 5.15 17.96
C SER A 330 4.38 5.96 18.32
N ILE A 331 3.48 5.38 19.12
CA ILE A 331 2.17 5.95 19.47
C ILE A 331 2.15 6.41 20.95
N THR A 332 1.54 7.56 21.24
CA THR A 332 1.54 8.15 22.59
C THR A 332 0.73 7.33 23.59
N LYS A 333 -0.53 7.02 23.26
CA LYS A 333 -1.43 6.27 24.13
C LYS A 333 -2.38 5.42 23.30
N LEU A 334 -2.88 4.35 23.92
CA LEU A 334 -3.74 3.37 23.24
C LEU A 334 -4.99 4.01 22.59
N GLY A 335 -5.62 4.96 23.27
CA GLY A 335 -6.83 5.63 22.76
C GLY A 335 -6.62 6.57 21.57
N ASP A 336 -5.37 6.83 21.16
CA ASP A 336 -5.09 7.55 19.91
C ASP A 336 -5.33 6.66 18.68
N ILE A 337 -5.37 5.34 18.87
CA ILE A 337 -5.72 4.39 17.81
C ILE A 337 -7.21 4.55 17.47
N LYS A 338 -7.52 4.63 16.18
CA LYS A 338 -8.87 4.63 15.60
C LYS A 338 -9.04 3.42 14.69
N LEU A 339 -10.21 2.80 14.74
CA LEU A 339 -10.46 1.56 14.01
C LEU A 339 -11.48 1.77 12.88
N SER A 340 -11.23 1.14 11.74
CA SER A 340 -12.26 0.78 10.79
C SER A 340 -12.71 -0.65 11.05
N ALA A 341 -14.02 -0.87 11.16
CA ALA A 341 -14.61 -2.21 11.35
C ALA A 341 -15.41 -2.63 10.11
N ASN A 342 -14.93 -3.65 9.39
CA ASN A 342 -15.58 -4.18 8.19
C ASN A 342 -16.16 -5.56 8.44
N TRP A 343 -17.49 -5.68 8.29
CA TRP A 343 -18.28 -6.84 8.67
C TRP A 343 -18.74 -7.63 7.46
N MET A 344 -18.26 -8.86 7.30
CA MET A 344 -18.69 -9.77 6.23
C MET A 344 -19.46 -10.95 6.83
N VAL A 345 -20.69 -11.16 6.41
CA VAL A 345 -21.57 -12.18 7.00
C VAL A 345 -22.56 -12.73 5.98
N ALA A 346 -22.97 -13.99 6.16
CA ALA A 346 -24.08 -14.58 5.41
C ALA A 346 -25.40 -14.37 6.16
N ALA A 347 -25.95 -13.15 6.07
CA ALA A 347 -27.12 -12.78 6.86
C ALA A 347 -28.35 -13.66 6.55
N GLY A 348 -29.08 -14.03 7.61
CA GLY A 348 -30.26 -14.90 7.54
C GLY A 348 -29.93 -16.39 7.40
N HIS A 349 -28.66 -16.79 7.40
CA HIS A 349 -28.25 -18.19 7.32
C HIS A 349 -27.87 -18.76 8.70
N GLY A 350 -28.50 -19.88 9.08
CA GLY A 350 -28.15 -20.61 10.29
C GLY A 350 -28.20 -19.74 11.55
N CYS A 351 -27.07 -19.62 12.23
CA CYS A 351 -26.90 -18.79 13.43
C CYS A 351 -26.00 -17.56 13.19
N GLU A 352 -25.71 -17.20 11.93
CA GLU A 352 -24.76 -16.12 11.61
C GLU A 352 -25.27 -14.74 12.05
N ASP A 353 -26.59 -14.48 12.01
CA ASP A 353 -27.16 -13.22 12.52
C ASP A 353 -26.96 -13.08 14.05
N GLN A 354 -27.05 -14.19 14.80
CA GLN A 354 -26.76 -14.20 16.24
C GLN A 354 -25.27 -13.92 16.47
N LYS A 355 -24.39 -14.61 15.75
CA LYS A 355 -22.94 -14.40 15.87
C LYS A 355 -22.59 -12.94 15.58
N LEU A 356 -23.09 -12.36 14.50
CA LEU A 356 -22.88 -10.96 14.17
C LEU A 356 -23.27 -10.04 15.34
N TYR A 357 -24.49 -10.19 15.85
CA TYR A 357 -24.97 -9.34 16.94
C TYR A 357 -24.08 -9.46 18.19
N GLN A 358 -23.76 -10.69 18.59
CA GLN A 358 -22.94 -10.94 19.78
C GLN A 358 -21.49 -10.48 19.61
N THR A 359 -20.92 -10.61 18.41
CA THR A 359 -19.58 -10.10 18.11
C THR A 359 -19.56 -8.58 18.14
N VAL A 360 -20.55 -7.92 17.52
CA VAL A 360 -20.67 -6.45 17.55
C VAL A 360 -20.82 -5.95 18.99
N GLU A 361 -21.66 -6.60 19.80
CA GLU A 361 -21.81 -6.28 21.22
C GLU A 361 -20.48 -6.44 21.98
N ALA A 362 -19.82 -7.60 21.84
CA ALA A 362 -18.55 -7.89 22.50
C ALA A 362 -17.44 -6.89 22.14
N VAL A 363 -17.36 -6.43 20.90
CA VAL A 363 -16.31 -5.48 20.51
C VAL A 363 -16.69 -4.03 20.77
N ALA A 364 -17.88 -3.60 20.35
CA ALA A 364 -18.26 -2.19 20.35
C ALA A 364 -18.82 -1.71 21.70
N MET A 365 -19.49 -2.60 22.44
CA MET A 365 -20.13 -2.25 23.72
C MET A 365 -19.29 -2.67 24.94
N GLU A 366 -18.37 -3.62 24.78
CA GLU A 366 -17.54 -4.13 25.87
C GLU A 366 -16.05 -3.81 25.66
N LEU A 367 -15.39 -4.40 24.66
CA LEU A 367 -13.93 -4.31 24.50
C LEU A 367 -13.44 -2.89 24.19
N CYS A 368 -13.93 -2.24 23.13
CA CYS A 368 -13.49 -0.91 22.73
C CYS A 368 -13.65 0.15 23.83
N PRO A 369 -14.80 0.21 24.55
CA PRO A 369 -14.94 1.08 25.71
C PRO A 369 -13.94 0.76 26.82
N GLN A 370 -13.67 -0.52 27.08
CA GLN A 370 -12.64 -0.91 28.04
C GLN A 370 -11.26 -0.46 27.60
N LEU A 371 -10.91 -0.52 26.31
CA LEU A 371 -9.62 -0.09 25.77
C LEU A 371 -9.48 1.43 25.56
N ASP A 372 -10.56 2.20 25.70
CA ASP A 372 -10.64 3.63 25.35
C ASP A 372 -10.36 3.89 23.85
N ILE A 373 -10.81 2.98 22.99
CA ILE A 373 -10.64 3.04 21.52
C ILE A 373 -11.98 3.32 20.84
N CYS A 374 -11.94 4.10 19.76
CA CYS A 374 -13.11 4.44 18.96
C CYS A 374 -13.10 3.70 17.62
N ILE A 375 -14.28 3.25 17.18
CA ILE A 375 -14.55 2.79 15.81
C ILE A 375 -15.34 3.89 15.09
N PRO A 376 -14.67 4.93 14.52
CA PRO A 376 -15.37 6.04 13.88
C PRO A 376 -15.90 5.73 12.47
N VAL A 377 -15.47 4.62 11.86
CA VAL A 377 -15.82 4.26 10.48
C VAL A 377 -15.95 2.74 10.35
N GLY A 378 -16.74 2.29 9.37
CA GLY A 378 -16.90 0.87 9.07
C GLY A 378 -17.84 0.65 7.90
N LYS A 379 -17.92 -0.60 7.45
CA LYS A 379 -18.82 -1.04 6.36
C LYS A 379 -19.28 -2.48 6.61
N ASP A 380 -20.35 -2.89 5.96
CA ASP A 380 -20.86 -4.25 6.01
C ASP A 380 -21.14 -4.83 4.61
N SER A 381 -20.97 -6.15 4.50
CA SER A 381 -21.37 -6.98 3.36
C SER A 381 -22.10 -8.22 3.88
N MET A 382 -23.42 -8.25 3.63
CA MET A 382 -24.36 -9.12 4.34
C MET A 382 -24.79 -10.37 3.56
N SER A 383 -24.19 -10.62 2.40
CA SER A 383 -24.62 -11.65 1.43
C SER A 383 -23.56 -12.74 1.17
N MET A 384 -22.62 -12.98 2.11
CA MET A 384 -21.41 -13.81 1.92
C MET A 384 -21.66 -15.33 1.80
N ARG A 385 -22.44 -15.75 0.81
CA ARG A 385 -22.85 -17.12 0.55
C ARG A 385 -23.04 -17.35 -0.94
N THR A 386 -22.50 -18.47 -1.43
CA THR A 386 -22.69 -18.94 -2.81
C THR A 386 -23.50 -20.22 -2.82
N VAL A 387 -24.50 -20.31 -3.70
CA VAL A 387 -25.35 -21.50 -3.85
C VAL A 387 -25.37 -21.92 -5.32
N TRP A 388 -25.20 -23.21 -5.61
CA TRP A 388 -25.19 -23.73 -6.97
C TRP A 388 -25.71 -25.16 -7.06
N GLN A 389 -26.00 -25.62 -8.28
CA GLN A 389 -26.29 -27.00 -8.64
C GLN A 389 -25.28 -27.44 -9.71
N ASP A 390 -24.90 -28.71 -9.75
CA ASP A 390 -24.01 -29.21 -10.81
C ASP A 390 -24.85 -29.53 -12.05
N ASP A 391 -24.46 -29.01 -13.22
CA ASP A 391 -25.23 -29.08 -14.48
C ASP A 391 -25.46 -30.50 -15.04
N ASN A 392 -24.82 -31.53 -14.47
CA ASN A 392 -24.80 -32.87 -15.06
C ASN A 392 -25.82 -33.87 -14.48
N GLU A 393 -26.65 -33.52 -13.49
CA GLU A 393 -27.71 -34.42 -13.03
C GLU A 393 -28.94 -33.65 -12.51
N GLU A 394 -30.11 -33.81 -13.15
CA GLU A 394 -31.42 -33.27 -12.71
C GLU A 394 -31.82 -33.68 -11.27
N SER A 395 -31.05 -34.56 -10.62
CA SER A 395 -31.21 -35.04 -9.25
C SER A 395 -30.06 -34.69 -8.29
N SER A 396 -29.08 -33.87 -8.70
CA SER A 396 -27.96 -33.51 -7.82
C SER A 396 -28.40 -32.60 -6.66
N PRO A 397 -27.95 -32.86 -5.41
CA PRO A 397 -28.30 -32.03 -4.27
C PRO A 397 -27.74 -30.61 -4.43
N GLN A 398 -28.52 -29.60 -4.03
CA GLN A 398 -28.07 -28.21 -4.00
C GLN A 398 -26.84 -28.10 -3.10
N LYS A 399 -25.77 -27.52 -3.65
CA LYS A 399 -24.53 -27.25 -2.91
C LYS A 399 -24.52 -25.80 -2.47
N SER A 400 -23.92 -25.53 -1.32
CA SER A 400 -23.67 -24.17 -0.88
C SER A 400 -22.33 -24.04 -0.19
N ASN A 401 -21.78 -22.84 -0.26
CA ASN A 401 -20.60 -22.44 0.45
C ASN A 401 -20.88 -21.13 1.18
N THR A 402 -20.65 -21.12 2.49
CA THR A 402 -21.02 -20.02 3.39
C THR A 402 -19.76 -19.55 4.08
N ALA A 403 -19.36 -18.29 3.88
CA ALA A 403 -18.22 -17.74 4.60
C ALA A 403 -18.54 -17.62 6.10
N PRO A 404 -17.57 -17.83 7.00
CA PRO A 404 -17.74 -17.46 8.40
C PRO A 404 -17.95 -15.95 8.51
N LEU A 405 -18.65 -15.49 9.56
CA LEU A 405 -18.55 -14.10 10.01
C LEU A 405 -17.07 -13.67 10.01
N SER A 406 -16.76 -12.65 9.23
CA SER A 406 -15.41 -12.10 9.10
C SER A 406 -15.45 -10.65 9.56
N LEU A 407 -14.76 -10.35 10.67
CA LEU A 407 -14.50 -8.97 11.09
C LEU A 407 -13.06 -8.65 10.71
N ILE A 408 -12.89 -7.65 9.84
CA ILE A 408 -11.58 -7.14 9.46
C ILE A 408 -11.42 -5.76 10.09
N ILE A 409 -10.41 -5.64 10.94
CA ILE A 409 -10.06 -4.41 11.62
C ILE A 409 -8.88 -3.77 10.91
N THR A 410 -8.99 -2.48 10.64
CA THR A 410 -7.84 -1.65 10.27
C THR A 410 -7.64 -0.60 11.34
N ALA A 411 -6.48 -0.60 11.98
CA ALA A 411 -6.07 0.37 12.98
C ALA A 411 -5.27 1.51 12.34
N PHE A 412 -5.58 2.73 12.76
CA PHE A 412 -4.92 3.96 12.34
C PHE A 412 -4.47 4.76 13.56
N ALA A 413 -3.26 5.32 13.54
CA ALA A 413 -2.78 6.18 14.62
C ALA A 413 -1.78 7.22 14.13
N THR A 414 -1.72 8.36 14.82
CA THR A 414 -0.61 9.31 14.66
C THR A 414 0.66 8.77 15.32
N VAL A 415 1.80 9.00 14.68
CA VAL A 415 3.13 8.57 15.11
C VAL A 415 3.95 9.78 15.55
N ASN A 416 4.57 9.68 16.72
CA ASN A 416 5.41 10.75 17.29
C ASN A 416 6.79 10.86 16.64
N ASP A 417 7.38 9.70 16.32
CA ASP A 417 8.70 9.63 15.68
C ASP A 417 8.80 8.35 14.83
N ILE A 418 8.70 8.52 13.53
CA ILE A 418 8.75 7.44 12.53
C ILE A 418 10.06 6.64 12.60
N ARG A 419 11.16 7.27 13.02
CA ARG A 419 12.50 6.66 13.07
C ARG A 419 12.65 5.61 14.16
N THR A 420 11.73 5.61 15.13
CA THR A 420 11.74 4.67 16.26
C THR A 420 10.87 3.44 16.03
N THR A 421 10.29 3.31 14.83
CA THR A 421 9.49 2.14 14.44
C THR A 421 10.32 0.87 14.54
N LEU A 422 9.81 -0.12 15.27
CA LEU A 422 10.47 -1.41 15.43
C LEU A 422 10.07 -2.34 14.28
N THR A 423 10.96 -3.27 13.93
CA THR A 423 10.69 -4.29 12.90
C THR A 423 11.07 -5.68 13.41
N PRO A 424 10.68 -6.76 12.71
CA PRO A 424 11.12 -8.11 13.04
C PRO A 424 12.62 -8.37 12.84
N GLN A 425 13.39 -7.40 12.33
CA GLN A 425 14.81 -7.57 12.04
C GLN A 425 15.66 -7.83 13.28
N LEU A 426 16.06 -9.09 13.46
CA LEU A 426 17.01 -9.46 14.51
C LEU A 426 18.36 -8.77 14.31
N ARG A 427 18.95 -8.36 15.43
CA ARG A 427 20.24 -7.68 15.52
C ARG A 427 21.32 -8.63 15.99
N THR A 428 22.27 -8.89 15.10
CA THR A 428 23.45 -9.73 15.35
C THR A 428 24.68 -8.90 15.74
N ASP A 429 24.61 -7.57 15.60
CA ASP A 429 25.71 -6.62 15.81
C ASP A 429 25.67 -5.91 17.18
N LYS A 430 24.77 -6.33 18.09
CA LYS A 430 24.54 -5.66 19.38
C LYS A 430 25.03 -6.45 20.61
N GLY A 431 25.95 -7.40 20.40
CA GLY A 431 26.49 -8.27 21.45
C GLY A 431 25.53 -9.40 21.84
N GLU A 432 25.61 -9.87 23.08
CA GLU A 432 24.70 -10.92 23.58
C GLU A 432 23.27 -10.40 23.69
N THR A 433 22.33 -11.09 23.03
CA THR A 433 20.91 -10.75 23.01
C THR A 433 20.05 -11.97 23.33
N CYS A 434 18.79 -11.74 23.69
CA CYS A 434 17.81 -12.81 23.81
C CYS A 434 16.43 -12.37 23.30
N LEU A 435 15.62 -13.36 22.96
CA LEU A 435 14.24 -13.19 22.49
C LEU A 435 13.28 -13.53 23.62
N LEU A 436 12.40 -12.59 23.93
CA LEU A 436 11.39 -12.71 24.96
C LEU A 436 10.00 -12.67 24.34
N LEU A 437 9.17 -13.67 24.66
CA LEU A 437 7.74 -13.71 24.35
C LEU A 437 6.96 -13.03 25.48
N LEU A 438 6.04 -12.14 25.12
CA LEU A 438 4.93 -11.74 25.98
C LEU A 438 3.69 -12.54 25.58
N ASP A 439 3.39 -13.61 26.31
CA ASP A 439 2.27 -14.52 26.07
C ASP A 439 0.99 -14.05 26.77
N LEU A 440 0.12 -13.33 26.06
CA LEU A 440 -1.17 -12.89 26.62
C LEU A 440 -2.19 -14.04 26.72
N GLY A 441 -1.90 -15.19 26.11
CA GLY A 441 -2.68 -16.42 26.30
C GLY A 441 -2.47 -17.06 27.67
N ARG A 442 -1.46 -16.60 28.44
CA ARG A 442 -1.11 -17.13 29.77
C ARG A 442 -1.03 -18.66 29.79
N ALA A 443 -0.34 -19.23 28.79
CA ALA A 443 -0.12 -20.65 28.56
C ALA A 443 -1.39 -21.50 28.29
N LYS A 444 -2.53 -20.90 27.93
CA LYS A 444 -3.72 -21.67 27.51
C LYS A 444 -3.50 -22.44 26.21
N ASN A 445 -2.62 -21.94 25.34
CA ASN A 445 -2.15 -22.58 24.11
C ASN A 445 -3.29 -23.19 23.27
N ARG A 446 -4.34 -22.39 23.01
CA ARG A 446 -5.54 -22.85 22.30
C ARG A 446 -5.27 -23.02 20.80
N LEU A 447 -5.59 -24.20 20.28
CA LEU A 447 -5.34 -24.60 18.88
C LEU A 447 -6.58 -24.60 17.99
N GLY A 448 -7.77 -24.27 18.51
CA GLY A 448 -8.98 -24.22 17.70
C GLY A 448 -8.91 -23.12 16.64
N GLY A 449 -9.21 -23.48 15.40
CA GLY A 449 -9.19 -22.53 14.28
C GLY A 449 -7.80 -22.07 13.81
N SER A 450 -6.71 -22.59 14.37
CA SER A 450 -5.35 -22.17 13.99
C SER A 450 -4.89 -22.70 12.62
N ALA A 451 -3.83 -22.11 12.07
CA ALA A 451 -3.14 -22.60 10.88
C ALA A 451 -2.76 -24.09 10.98
N LEU A 452 -2.24 -24.53 12.15
CA LEU A 452 -1.95 -25.94 12.41
C LEU A 452 -3.21 -26.80 12.25
N SER A 453 -4.30 -26.39 12.89
CA SER A 453 -5.57 -27.12 12.83
C SER A 453 -6.13 -27.20 11.40
N GLN A 454 -5.93 -26.15 10.60
CA GLN A 454 -6.36 -26.05 9.21
C GLN A 454 -5.59 -26.98 8.29
N VAL A 455 -4.25 -27.01 8.36
CA VAL A 455 -3.41 -27.84 7.47
C VAL A 455 -3.54 -29.35 7.74
N PHE A 456 -4.04 -29.72 8.91
CA PHE A 456 -4.45 -31.09 9.24
C PHE A 456 -5.96 -31.35 9.06
N ARG A 457 -6.69 -30.39 8.49
CA ARG A 457 -8.13 -30.47 8.18
C ARG A 457 -8.99 -30.82 9.41
N ASN A 458 -8.57 -30.33 10.57
CA ASN A 458 -9.26 -30.49 11.85
C ASN A 458 -9.24 -29.18 12.62
N MET A 459 -10.13 -28.25 12.24
CA MET A 459 -10.18 -26.91 12.84
C MET A 459 -10.88 -26.87 14.21
N ARG A 460 -11.46 -27.99 14.67
CA ARG A 460 -12.24 -28.01 15.90
C ARG A 460 -11.34 -27.82 17.10
N GLY A 461 -11.74 -26.96 18.02
CA GLY A 461 -10.94 -26.66 19.20
C GLY A 461 -11.61 -25.61 20.07
N THR A 462 -11.12 -25.43 21.28
CA THR A 462 -11.23 -24.14 21.95
C THR A 462 -10.38 -23.13 21.18
N VAL A 463 -10.93 -21.97 20.83
CA VAL A 463 -10.24 -20.93 20.06
C VAL A 463 -9.46 -19.96 20.97
N PRO A 464 -8.36 -19.35 20.50
CA PRO A 464 -7.72 -18.24 21.19
C PRO A 464 -8.68 -17.04 21.34
N ASP A 465 -8.47 -16.25 22.39
CA ASP A 465 -9.31 -15.10 22.76
C ASP A 465 -8.54 -14.11 23.65
N LEU A 466 -8.95 -12.85 23.65
CA LEU A 466 -8.51 -11.84 24.62
C LEU A 466 -9.31 -12.00 25.92
N ASP A 467 -8.76 -12.75 26.87
CA ASP A 467 -9.46 -13.06 28.13
C ASP A 467 -9.51 -11.87 29.11
N ASP A 468 -8.44 -11.07 29.19
CA ASP A 468 -8.39 -9.86 30.02
C ASP A 468 -7.90 -8.66 29.19
N PRO A 469 -8.77 -7.66 28.92
CA PRO A 469 -8.37 -6.45 28.20
C PRO A 469 -7.27 -5.62 28.89
N GLN A 470 -7.01 -5.82 30.19
CA GLN A 470 -5.85 -5.19 30.84
C GLN A 470 -4.52 -5.72 30.34
N ASP A 471 -4.45 -7.00 29.94
CA ASP A 471 -3.21 -7.59 29.42
C ASP A 471 -2.80 -6.89 28.11
N LEU A 472 -3.76 -6.57 27.23
CA LEU A 472 -3.49 -5.84 25.99
C LEU A 472 -3.05 -4.39 26.25
N LYS A 473 -3.68 -3.71 27.21
CA LYS A 473 -3.25 -2.36 27.65
C LYS A 473 -1.85 -2.38 28.23
N GLY A 474 -1.56 -3.39 29.05
CA GLY A 474 -0.26 -3.63 29.65
C GLY A 474 0.79 -3.84 28.56
N LEU A 475 0.51 -4.71 27.58
CA LEU A 475 1.43 -5.00 26.47
C LEU A 475 1.73 -3.73 25.67
N PHE A 476 0.70 -2.99 25.25
CA PHE A 476 0.90 -1.75 24.51
C PHE A 476 1.78 -0.78 25.32
N SER A 477 1.44 -0.56 26.59
CA SER A 477 2.18 0.34 27.49
C SER A 477 3.62 -0.12 27.72
N PHE A 478 3.86 -1.43 27.83
CA PHE A 478 5.18 -2.03 27.94
C PHE A 478 6.03 -1.75 26.70
N VAL A 479 5.50 -2.00 25.50
CA VAL A 479 6.22 -1.78 24.23
C VAL A 479 6.57 -0.31 24.08
N GLN A 480 5.60 0.60 24.26
CA GLN A 480 5.87 2.04 24.12
C GLN A 480 6.91 2.53 25.15
N GLN A 481 6.85 2.06 26.41
CA GLN A 481 7.80 2.44 27.47
C GLN A 481 9.22 1.86 27.24
N CYS A 482 9.32 0.61 26.80
CA CYS A 482 10.60 -0.02 26.49
C CYS A 482 11.27 0.66 25.28
N ARG A 483 10.49 0.99 24.24
CA ARG A 483 10.98 1.76 23.08
C ARG A 483 11.48 3.15 23.49
N ALA A 484 10.74 3.88 24.32
CA ALA A 484 11.16 5.20 24.81
C ALA A 484 12.47 5.16 25.63
N ARG A 485 12.86 3.99 26.14
CA ARG A 485 14.12 3.74 26.85
C ARG A 485 15.18 3.05 25.99
N ASN A 486 14.91 2.83 24.69
CA ASN A 486 15.78 2.10 23.76
C ASN A 486 16.15 0.69 24.22
N LEU A 487 15.22 -0.03 24.87
CA LEU A 487 15.45 -1.39 25.38
C LEU A 487 15.14 -2.49 24.35
N LEU A 488 14.43 -2.16 23.27
CA LEU A 488 14.01 -3.11 22.24
C LEU A 488 14.88 -2.96 21.00
N LEU A 489 15.37 -4.08 20.48
CA LEU A 489 16.16 -4.16 19.25
C LEU A 489 15.32 -4.59 18.05
N ALA A 490 14.36 -5.47 18.28
CA ALA A 490 13.43 -6.00 17.29
C ALA A 490 12.08 -6.32 17.95
N TYR A 491 11.02 -6.36 17.15
CA TYR A 491 9.65 -6.61 17.56
C TYR A 491 8.93 -7.39 16.47
N HIS A 492 8.16 -8.40 16.84
CA HIS A 492 7.22 -9.06 15.93
C HIS A 492 6.04 -9.65 16.70
N ASP A 493 4.85 -9.53 16.14
CA ASP A 493 3.62 -10.03 16.74
C ASP A 493 3.46 -11.56 16.58
N ARG A 494 2.65 -12.18 17.45
CA ARG A 494 2.24 -13.58 17.32
C ARG A 494 0.84 -13.66 16.74
N SER A 495 0.77 -14.14 15.51
CA SER A 495 -0.46 -14.29 14.74
C SER A 495 -0.52 -15.68 14.09
N ASP A 496 -0.76 -15.77 12.77
CA ASP A 496 -1.00 -17.04 12.08
C ASP A 496 0.24 -17.95 12.11
N GLY A 497 0.05 -19.21 12.47
CA GLY A 497 1.15 -20.16 12.67
C GLY A 497 1.90 -20.01 14.01
N GLY A 498 1.51 -19.05 14.84
CA GLY A 498 1.92 -18.94 16.24
C GLY A 498 3.38 -18.54 16.44
N LEU A 499 3.91 -18.86 17.62
CA LEU A 499 5.25 -18.50 18.05
C LEU A 499 6.35 -18.99 17.09
N PHE A 500 6.16 -20.18 16.50
CA PHE A 500 7.13 -20.73 15.56
C PHE A 500 7.29 -19.83 14.35
N THR A 501 6.19 -19.46 13.69
CA THR A 501 6.21 -18.54 12.53
C THR A 501 6.88 -17.23 12.90
N THR A 502 6.44 -16.57 13.98
CA THR A 502 7.01 -15.31 14.47
C THR A 502 8.54 -15.39 14.59
N LEU A 503 9.05 -16.43 15.26
CA LEU A 503 10.49 -16.59 15.47
C LEU A 503 11.23 -16.87 14.15
N THR A 504 10.66 -17.67 13.25
CA THR A 504 11.27 -17.94 11.95
C THR A 504 11.28 -16.74 11.02
N GLU A 505 10.22 -15.93 11.00
CA GLU A 505 10.15 -14.71 10.19
C GLU A 505 11.16 -13.66 10.69
N MET A 506 11.30 -13.50 12.01
CA MET A 506 12.38 -12.72 12.60
C MET A 506 13.76 -13.22 12.16
N ALA A 507 13.98 -14.53 12.16
CA ALA A 507 15.25 -15.11 11.70
C ALA A 507 15.50 -14.88 10.19
N PHE A 508 14.47 -14.92 9.35
CA PHE A 508 14.57 -14.67 7.91
C PHE A 508 15.03 -13.25 7.60
N THR A 509 14.51 -12.24 8.31
CA THR A 509 14.88 -10.82 8.10
C THR A 509 16.33 -10.48 8.42
N ALA A 510 16.99 -11.29 9.26
CA ALA A 510 18.37 -11.10 9.70
C ALA A 510 19.34 -12.15 9.14
N HIS A 511 18.82 -13.12 8.37
CA HIS A 511 19.59 -14.21 7.78
C HIS A 511 20.48 -14.94 8.81
N CYS A 512 19.88 -15.30 9.96
CA CYS A 512 20.58 -15.96 11.07
C CYS A 512 19.82 -17.17 11.62
N GLY A 513 20.53 -18.11 12.26
CA GLY A 513 19.92 -19.20 13.02
C GLY A 513 19.52 -18.80 14.44
N ILE A 514 18.57 -19.55 15.00
CA ILE A 514 18.09 -19.36 16.38
C ILE A 514 17.87 -20.71 17.09
N ASP A 515 18.11 -20.71 18.39
CA ASP A 515 17.82 -21.82 19.30
C ASP A 515 16.57 -21.48 20.13
N ILE A 516 15.46 -22.18 19.83
CA ILE A 516 14.17 -22.04 20.51
C ILE A 516 14.12 -22.98 21.71
N GLN A 517 13.78 -22.47 22.89
CA GLN A 517 13.68 -23.21 24.13
C GLN A 517 12.23 -23.27 24.64
N LEU A 518 11.68 -24.48 24.75
CA LEU A 518 10.31 -24.70 25.22
C LEU A 518 10.22 -24.96 26.74
N GLN A 519 11.34 -25.25 27.41
CA GLN A 519 11.33 -25.58 28.85
C GLN A 519 10.82 -24.44 29.74
N ASP A 520 11.06 -23.20 29.33
CA ASP A 520 10.75 -22.00 30.12
C ASP A 520 9.31 -21.48 29.89
N LEU A 521 8.55 -22.15 29.02
CA LEU A 521 7.13 -21.88 28.80
C LEU A 521 6.28 -22.65 29.84
N PRO A 522 5.22 -22.04 30.42
CA PRO A 522 4.42 -22.67 31.47
C PRO A 522 3.68 -23.93 30.98
N GLU A 523 3.46 -24.87 31.92
CA GLU A 523 2.92 -26.24 31.76
C GLU A 523 2.21 -26.57 30.45
N SER A 524 3.00 -26.99 29.45
CA SER A 524 2.52 -27.74 28.29
C SER A 524 3.46 -28.91 28.00
N ASN A 525 2.97 -30.14 28.22
CA ASN A 525 3.60 -31.34 27.65
C ASN A 525 3.38 -31.46 26.14
N ASP A 526 2.64 -30.52 25.53
CA ASP A 526 2.36 -30.46 24.11
C ASP A 526 3.26 -29.42 23.42
N GLU A 527 4.30 -29.92 22.78
CA GLU A 527 5.28 -29.13 22.01
C GLU A 527 4.62 -28.38 20.85
N LEU A 528 3.56 -28.94 20.24
CA LEU A 528 2.86 -28.32 19.13
C LEU A 528 1.98 -27.16 19.60
N ALA A 529 1.28 -27.33 20.72
CA ALA A 529 0.47 -26.26 21.30
C ALA A 529 1.33 -25.04 21.67
N SER A 530 2.51 -25.24 22.27
CA SER A 530 3.41 -24.14 22.63
C SER A 530 3.96 -23.38 21.42
N LEU A 531 4.12 -24.04 20.27
CA LEU A 531 4.70 -23.45 19.06
C LEU A 531 3.65 -22.82 18.14
N PHE A 532 2.48 -23.45 18.01
CA PHE A 532 1.50 -23.14 16.96
C PHE A 532 0.17 -22.60 17.49
N ALA A 533 0.04 -22.37 18.80
CA ALA A 533 -1.10 -21.62 19.32
C ALA A 533 -1.01 -20.16 18.88
N GLU A 534 -2.14 -19.64 18.40
CA GLU A 534 -2.29 -18.28 17.86
C GLU A 534 -2.94 -17.38 18.91
N GLU A 535 -2.52 -17.56 20.16
CA GLU A 535 -2.86 -16.66 21.25
C GLU A 535 -2.20 -15.29 21.02
N LEU A 536 -2.78 -14.22 21.54
CA LEU A 536 -2.17 -12.88 21.43
C LEU A 536 -0.81 -12.84 22.13
N GLY A 537 0.13 -12.12 21.54
CA GLY A 537 1.45 -11.94 22.12
C GLY A 537 2.42 -11.30 21.15
N VAL A 538 3.63 -11.01 21.64
CA VAL A 538 4.71 -10.44 20.82
C VAL A 538 6.03 -11.05 21.24
N VAL A 539 6.96 -11.18 20.29
CA VAL A 539 8.36 -11.47 20.57
C VAL A 539 9.17 -10.19 20.42
N VAL A 540 9.98 -9.89 21.44
CA VAL A 540 10.93 -8.78 21.41
C VAL A 540 12.35 -9.28 21.56
N GLN A 541 13.27 -8.68 20.79
CA GLN A 541 14.70 -8.86 21.01
C GLN A 541 15.21 -7.76 21.93
N ILE A 542 16.00 -8.15 22.93
CA ILE A 542 16.65 -7.23 23.86
C ILE A 542 18.12 -7.61 24.02
N LYS A 543 18.94 -6.68 24.52
CA LYS A 543 20.27 -7.04 25.01
C LYS A 543 20.15 -7.86 26.29
N GLN A 544 21.06 -8.82 26.46
CA GLN A 544 21.08 -9.68 27.64
C GLN A 544 21.30 -8.87 28.94
N GLU A 545 22.03 -7.75 28.88
CA GLU A 545 22.25 -6.83 30.00
C GLU A 545 20.98 -6.06 30.43
N ASP A 546 20.04 -5.85 29.52
CA ASP A 546 18.79 -5.11 29.77
C ASP A 546 17.67 -5.98 30.35
N GLN A 547 17.89 -7.29 30.47
CA GLN A 547 16.86 -8.26 30.89
C GLN A 547 16.18 -7.87 32.21
N ALA A 548 16.94 -7.40 33.20
CA ALA A 548 16.38 -7.01 34.50
C ALA A 548 15.46 -5.77 34.38
N ALA A 549 15.84 -4.79 33.56
CA ALA A 549 15.05 -3.57 33.33
C ALA A 549 13.76 -3.90 32.58
N VAL A 550 13.83 -4.83 31.62
CA VAL A 550 12.66 -5.29 30.85
C VAL A 550 11.71 -6.10 31.75
N GLN A 551 12.23 -6.97 32.63
CA GLN A 551 11.42 -7.68 33.62
C GLN A 551 10.71 -6.72 34.58
N GLU A 552 11.41 -5.70 35.09
CA GLU A 552 10.79 -4.66 35.92
C GLU A 552 9.67 -3.93 35.16
N MET A 553 9.87 -3.66 33.86
CA MET A 553 8.84 -3.06 33.03
C MET A 553 7.63 -3.98 32.86
N ALA A 554 7.83 -5.28 32.68
CA ALA A 554 6.73 -6.24 32.60
C ALA A 554 5.92 -6.28 33.92
N VAL A 555 6.59 -6.33 35.08
CA VAL A 555 5.93 -6.25 36.40
C VAL A 555 5.12 -4.97 36.52
N LYS A 556 5.70 -3.82 36.17
CA LYS A 556 5.03 -2.51 36.25
C LYS A 556 3.75 -2.45 35.42
N ASN A 557 3.69 -3.19 34.31
CA ASN A 557 2.53 -3.24 33.41
C ASN A 557 1.64 -4.48 33.64
N GLY A 558 1.84 -5.26 34.72
CA GLY A 558 1.01 -6.42 35.07
C GLY A 558 1.27 -7.70 34.27
N LEU A 559 2.41 -7.78 33.57
CA LEU A 559 2.77 -8.84 32.62
C LEU A 559 3.84 -9.81 33.15
N GLU A 560 4.10 -9.82 34.45
CA GLU A 560 5.12 -10.66 35.09
C GLU A 560 4.98 -12.16 34.79
N GLY A 561 3.74 -12.66 34.70
CA GLY A 561 3.44 -14.04 34.35
C GLY A 561 3.29 -14.31 32.85
N CYS A 562 3.54 -13.31 32.00
CA CYS A 562 3.43 -13.42 30.54
C CYS A 562 4.80 -13.35 29.85
N LEU A 563 5.85 -12.88 30.53
CA LEU A 563 7.16 -12.65 29.92
C LEU A 563 8.06 -13.90 30.05
N HIS A 564 8.41 -14.51 28.92
CA HIS A 564 9.21 -15.73 28.85
C HIS A 564 10.40 -15.57 27.90
N LYS A 565 11.59 -16.03 28.29
CA LYS A 565 12.70 -16.18 27.35
C LYS A 565 12.44 -17.41 26.48
N VAL A 566 12.38 -17.22 25.17
CA VAL A 566 11.97 -18.28 24.22
C VAL A 566 13.04 -18.65 23.23
N ALA A 567 13.99 -17.76 22.94
CA ALA A 567 15.06 -18.07 22.00
C ALA A 567 16.30 -17.20 22.19
N VAL A 568 17.41 -17.65 21.61
CA VAL A 568 18.65 -16.90 21.41
C VAL A 568 19.12 -17.09 19.98
N ILE A 569 19.88 -16.12 19.45
CA ILE A 569 20.58 -16.27 18.17
C ILE A 569 21.71 -17.27 18.37
N ASN A 570 21.86 -18.21 17.44
CA ASN A 570 22.95 -19.21 17.47
C ASN A 570 24.02 -18.87 16.42
N GLU A 571 25.16 -19.57 16.48
CA GLU A 571 26.29 -19.35 15.56
C GLU A 571 26.18 -20.16 14.26
N THR A 572 25.05 -20.83 14.05
CA THR A 572 24.76 -21.66 12.88
C THR A 572 23.66 -21.02 12.04
N ASP A 573 23.45 -21.43 10.79
CA ASP A 573 22.28 -20.99 10.02
C ASP A 573 21.12 -22.00 10.17
N GLU A 574 20.89 -22.46 11.40
CA GLU A 574 19.91 -23.50 11.75
C GLU A 574 18.84 -22.97 12.69
N ILE A 575 17.60 -23.39 12.46
CA ILE A 575 16.48 -23.21 13.39
C ILE A 575 16.37 -24.49 14.22
N ASN A 576 16.75 -24.39 15.49
CA ASN A 576 16.71 -25.53 16.41
C ASN A 576 15.61 -25.36 17.43
N ILE A 577 14.93 -26.45 17.78
CA ILE A 577 13.92 -26.47 18.84
C ILE A 577 14.37 -27.44 19.93
N TYR A 578 14.43 -26.95 21.17
CA TYR A 578 14.86 -27.69 22.33
C TYR A 578 13.77 -27.76 23.41
N ARG A 579 13.85 -28.82 24.21
CA ARG A 579 13.22 -28.89 25.54
C ARG A 579 14.28 -29.32 26.54
N GLY A 580 14.79 -28.34 27.29
CA GLY A 580 16.01 -28.49 28.08
C GLY A 580 17.18 -28.82 27.17
N GLU A 581 17.89 -29.91 27.46
CA GLU A 581 19.04 -30.38 26.65
C GLU A 581 18.62 -31.21 25.43
N LYS A 582 17.34 -31.62 25.33
CA LYS A 582 16.86 -32.49 24.24
C LYS A 582 16.53 -31.63 23.01
N ARG A 583 17.27 -31.84 21.91
CA ARG A 583 16.92 -31.29 20.59
C ARG A 583 15.74 -32.07 19.99
N LEU A 584 14.64 -31.38 19.75
CA LEU A 584 13.41 -31.92 19.19
C LEU A 584 13.37 -31.80 17.66
N TYR A 585 13.91 -30.69 17.14
CA TYR A 585 13.93 -30.36 15.72
C TYR A 585 15.18 -29.53 15.38
N SER A 586 15.66 -29.66 14.16
CA SER A 586 16.78 -28.88 13.59
C SER A 586 16.64 -28.93 12.08
N ARG A 587 16.69 -27.75 11.45
CA ARG A 587 16.73 -27.58 10.00
C ARG A 587 17.36 -26.25 9.65
N SER A 588 18.02 -26.17 8.50
CA SER A 588 18.59 -24.92 8.01
C SER A 588 17.49 -23.86 7.83
N ARG A 589 17.85 -22.62 8.13
CA ARG A 589 16.98 -21.46 7.94
C ARG A 589 16.68 -21.22 6.46
N ILE A 590 17.62 -21.55 5.55
CA ILE A 590 17.39 -21.58 4.09
C ILE A 590 16.22 -22.47 3.72
N ASP A 591 16.23 -23.73 4.17
CA ASP A 591 15.20 -24.69 3.79
C ASP A 591 13.82 -24.21 4.25
N LEU A 592 13.74 -23.69 5.47
CA LEU A 592 12.50 -23.17 6.04
C LEU A 592 12.02 -21.92 5.31
N GLN A 593 12.92 -21.00 4.98
CA GLN A 593 12.59 -19.79 4.22
C GLN A 593 12.15 -20.13 2.79
N ARG A 594 12.73 -21.16 2.17
CA ARG A 594 12.28 -21.67 0.86
C ARG A 594 10.89 -22.29 0.95
N ILE A 595 10.60 -23.10 1.97
CA ILE A 595 9.24 -23.63 2.19
C ILE A 595 8.24 -22.48 2.35
N TRP A 596 8.57 -21.50 3.18
CA TRP A 596 7.74 -20.31 3.41
C TRP A 596 7.58 -19.46 2.13
N SER A 597 8.60 -19.36 1.28
CA SER A 597 8.56 -18.58 0.04
C SER A 597 7.92 -19.32 -1.14
N ALA A 598 7.73 -20.64 -1.04
CA ALA A 598 7.25 -21.49 -2.14
C ALA A 598 5.88 -21.04 -2.69
N THR A 599 4.98 -20.57 -1.82
CA THR A 599 3.68 -20.04 -2.25
C THR A 599 3.85 -18.84 -3.19
N SER A 600 4.68 -17.86 -2.80
CA SER A 600 4.96 -16.70 -3.65
C SER A 600 5.63 -17.12 -4.96
N TYR A 601 6.61 -18.03 -4.90
CA TYR A 601 7.27 -18.57 -6.09
C TYR A 601 6.27 -19.20 -7.07
N HIS A 602 5.37 -20.05 -6.59
CA HIS A 602 4.37 -20.70 -7.44
C HIS A 602 3.36 -19.70 -8.01
N MET A 603 2.91 -18.73 -7.21
CA MET A 603 2.00 -17.68 -7.67
C MET A 603 2.63 -16.79 -8.74
N GLN A 604 3.89 -16.41 -8.57
CA GLN A 604 4.62 -15.65 -9.59
C GLN A 604 4.87 -16.51 -10.84
N SER A 605 5.24 -17.78 -10.68
CA SER A 605 5.52 -18.67 -11.82
C SER A 605 4.32 -18.89 -12.75
N ILE A 606 3.09 -18.81 -12.24
CA ILE A 606 1.87 -18.94 -13.05
C ILE A 606 1.35 -17.60 -13.59
N ARG A 607 1.74 -16.47 -12.99
CA ARG A 607 1.24 -15.13 -13.30
C ARG A 607 2.22 -14.32 -14.16
N ASP A 608 3.50 -14.44 -13.86
CA ASP A 608 4.62 -13.64 -14.36
C ASP A 608 5.55 -14.50 -15.24
N ASN A 609 6.73 -13.99 -15.59
CA ASN A 609 7.78 -14.80 -16.22
C ASN A 609 8.34 -15.84 -15.22
N SER A 610 8.13 -17.12 -15.53
CA SER A 610 8.55 -18.24 -14.66
C SER A 610 10.07 -18.33 -14.44
N GLU A 611 10.89 -17.84 -15.38
CA GLU A 611 12.35 -17.80 -15.19
C GLU A 611 12.73 -16.75 -14.14
N CYS A 612 12.10 -15.57 -14.15
CA CYS A 612 12.30 -14.55 -13.12
C CYS A 612 11.83 -15.06 -11.75
N ALA A 613 10.66 -15.69 -11.68
CA ALA A 613 10.18 -16.29 -10.44
C ALA A 613 11.16 -17.34 -9.87
N ALA A 614 11.76 -18.17 -10.74
CA ALA A 614 12.76 -19.14 -10.35
C ALA A 614 14.07 -18.47 -9.89
N GLU A 615 14.55 -17.45 -10.59
CA GLU A 615 15.73 -16.66 -10.19
C GLU A 615 15.56 -16.03 -8.80
N GLU A 616 14.41 -15.40 -8.51
CA GLU A 616 14.12 -14.82 -7.18
C GLU A 616 14.05 -15.89 -6.09
N TYR A 617 13.43 -17.04 -6.39
CA TYR A 617 13.34 -18.12 -5.44
C TYR A 617 14.71 -18.75 -5.15
N ASP A 618 15.51 -18.99 -6.19
CA ASP A 618 16.83 -19.63 -6.10
C ASP A 618 17.91 -18.71 -5.53
N GLN A 619 17.72 -17.39 -5.51
CA GLN A 619 18.57 -16.48 -4.75
C GLN A 619 18.64 -16.87 -3.25
N LEU A 620 17.57 -17.43 -2.68
CA LEU A 620 17.54 -17.89 -1.29
C LEU A 620 18.57 -19.01 -0.97
N LEU A 621 19.12 -19.67 -2.00
CA LEU A 621 20.15 -20.71 -1.85
C LEU A 621 21.56 -20.13 -1.61
N ASP A 622 21.75 -18.83 -1.86
CA ASP A 622 23.03 -18.17 -1.63
C ASP A 622 23.23 -17.91 -0.12
N THR A 623 24.04 -18.75 0.52
CA THR A 623 24.38 -18.63 1.94
C THR A 623 25.22 -17.39 2.24
N GLU A 624 25.90 -16.84 1.22
CA GLU A 624 26.82 -15.72 1.37
C GLU A 624 26.20 -14.39 0.94
N ASP A 625 24.89 -14.36 0.60
CA ASP A 625 24.20 -13.13 0.23
C ASP A 625 24.29 -12.13 1.40
N PRO A 626 25.04 -11.01 1.26
CA PRO A 626 25.23 -10.05 2.33
C PRO A 626 24.02 -9.13 2.54
N GLY A 627 22.97 -9.29 1.72
CA GLY A 627 21.85 -8.38 1.64
C GLY A 627 22.24 -7.02 1.04
N LEU A 628 21.29 -6.10 0.99
CA LEU A 628 21.57 -4.72 0.62
C LEU A 628 22.68 -4.14 1.51
N ASN A 629 23.63 -3.46 0.89
CA ASN A 629 24.77 -2.85 1.58
C ASN A 629 25.21 -1.59 0.85
N VAL A 630 25.99 -0.75 1.53
CA VAL A 630 26.35 0.58 1.06
C VAL A 630 27.87 0.72 1.01
N ASN A 631 28.38 1.34 -0.06
CA ASN A 631 29.75 1.81 -0.17
C ASN A 631 29.73 3.20 -0.81
N LEU A 632 30.29 4.21 -0.16
CA LEU A 632 30.22 5.61 -0.65
C LEU A 632 31.62 6.21 -0.73
N ASP A 633 31.91 6.85 -1.85
CA ASP A 633 33.16 7.58 -2.08
C ASP A 633 33.04 9.08 -1.73
N PHE A 634 31.92 9.47 -1.10
CA PHE A 634 31.66 10.84 -0.65
C PHE A 634 31.00 10.85 0.74
N ASP A 635 31.11 11.98 1.44
CA ASP A 635 30.41 12.20 2.71
C ASP A 635 28.96 12.63 2.44
N ILE A 636 28.00 11.81 2.88
CA ILE A 636 26.55 12.09 2.75
C ILE A 636 26.14 13.37 3.50
N ASN A 637 26.90 13.75 4.53
CA ASN A 637 26.63 14.91 5.37
C ASN A 637 27.28 16.20 4.83
N ASP A 638 28.11 16.11 3.79
CA ASP A 638 28.69 17.27 3.13
C ASP A 638 27.63 17.97 2.25
N ASP A 639 26.98 18.98 2.81
CA ASP A 639 26.06 19.83 2.08
C ASP A 639 26.81 20.84 1.20
N ILE A 640 27.13 20.41 -0.02
CA ILE A 640 27.76 21.26 -1.04
C ILE A 640 26.89 22.45 -1.49
N THR A 641 25.65 22.57 -1.01
CA THR A 641 24.77 23.73 -1.25
C THR A 641 24.76 24.74 -0.10
N ALA A 642 25.40 24.43 1.02
CA ALA A 642 25.52 25.33 2.17
C ALA A 642 26.03 26.74 1.81
N PRO A 643 26.97 26.94 0.86
CA PRO A 643 27.37 28.28 0.43
C PRO A 643 26.24 29.14 -0.13
N TYR A 644 25.16 28.54 -0.65
CA TYR A 644 24.06 29.24 -1.33
C TYR A 644 22.94 29.67 -0.40
N VAL A 645 22.83 29.04 0.77
CA VAL A 645 21.74 29.25 1.74
C VAL A 645 21.62 30.74 2.13
N ASN A 646 22.75 31.42 2.32
CA ASN A 646 22.79 32.82 2.76
C ASN A 646 22.84 33.86 1.63
N VAL A 647 22.92 33.43 0.36
CA VAL A 647 22.97 34.32 -0.80
C VAL A 647 21.56 34.79 -1.21
N GLY A 648 20.51 34.06 -0.79
CA GLY A 648 19.10 34.39 -1.05
C GLY A 648 18.65 34.17 -2.50
N ALA A 649 19.57 33.92 -3.43
CA ALA A 649 19.27 33.59 -4.82
C ALA A 649 19.00 32.08 -4.95
N ARG A 650 17.72 31.73 -5.13
CA ARG A 650 17.26 30.37 -5.43
C ARG A 650 16.97 30.26 -6.93
N PRO A 651 17.74 29.49 -7.71
CA PRO A 651 17.44 29.28 -9.11
C PRO A 651 16.13 28.51 -9.25
N LYS A 652 15.39 28.77 -10.33
CA LYS A 652 14.15 28.06 -10.64
C LYS A 652 14.46 26.71 -11.28
N VAL A 653 13.72 25.69 -10.87
CA VAL A 653 13.64 24.40 -11.58
C VAL A 653 12.22 24.19 -12.07
N ALA A 654 12.08 23.79 -13.34
CA ALA A 654 10.80 23.37 -13.89
C ALA A 654 10.54 21.91 -13.47
N ILE A 655 9.63 21.72 -12.52
CA ILE A 655 9.10 20.40 -12.15
C ILE A 655 8.03 20.04 -13.18
N LEU A 656 8.47 19.37 -14.25
CA LEU A 656 7.65 19.12 -15.42
C LEU A 656 6.75 17.90 -15.21
N ARG A 657 5.46 18.10 -15.45
CA ARG A 657 4.46 17.03 -15.39
C ARG A 657 3.43 17.11 -16.51
N GLU A 658 2.78 15.97 -16.76
CA GLU A 658 1.65 15.80 -17.67
C GLU A 658 0.52 15.08 -16.92
N GLN A 659 -0.68 15.05 -17.49
CA GLN A 659 -1.80 14.26 -16.96
C GLN A 659 -1.38 12.81 -16.67
N GLY A 660 -1.64 12.33 -15.45
CA GLY A 660 -1.25 10.98 -14.98
C GLY A 660 0.13 10.88 -14.31
N VAL A 661 0.96 11.94 -14.36
CA VAL A 661 2.17 12.03 -13.53
C VAL A 661 1.77 12.13 -12.05
N ASN A 662 2.55 11.49 -11.17
CA ASN A 662 2.22 11.41 -9.74
C ASN A 662 3.40 11.63 -8.78
N GLY A 663 4.64 11.68 -9.27
CA GLY A 663 5.84 11.86 -8.45
C GLY A 663 6.40 13.29 -8.41
N GLN A 664 5.62 14.29 -8.80
CA GLN A 664 6.10 15.68 -8.91
C GLN A 664 6.35 16.35 -7.55
N ILE A 665 5.63 15.94 -6.51
CA ILE A 665 5.66 16.65 -5.22
C ILE A 665 6.96 16.32 -4.48
N GLU A 666 7.32 15.03 -4.38
CA GLU A 666 8.59 14.61 -3.79
C GLU A 666 9.80 15.07 -4.62
N MET A 667 9.66 15.15 -5.95
CA MET A 667 10.68 15.73 -6.82
C MET A 667 10.91 17.21 -6.49
N GLY A 668 9.81 17.97 -6.36
CA GLY A 668 9.87 19.35 -5.92
C GLY A 668 10.51 19.51 -4.55
N ALA A 669 10.17 18.64 -3.58
CA ALA A 669 10.75 18.66 -2.24
C ALA A 669 12.27 18.38 -2.23
N ALA A 670 12.75 17.44 -3.05
CA ALA A 670 14.17 17.15 -3.17
C ALA A 670 14.96 18.35 -3.75
N PHE A 671 14.43 19.00 -4.79
CA PHE A 671 15.04 20.21 -5.35
C PHE A 671 14.93 21.42 -4.39
N ASP A 672 13.82 21.57 -3.67
CA ASP A 672 13.66 22.62 -2.66
C ASP A 672 14.73 22.50 -1.56
N ARG A 673 14.97 21.27 -1.08
CA ARG A 673 16.05 20.96 -0.13
C ARG A 673 17.43 21.31 -0.69
N ALA A 674 17.65 21.11 -1.98
CA ALA A 674 18.87 21.52 -2.70
C ALA A 674 18.94 23.03 -3.05
N GLN A 675 18.10 23.86 -2.45
CA GLN A 675 18.09 25.32 -2.59
C GLN A 675 17.57 25.86 -3.93
N PHE A 676 16.62 25.16 -4.56
CA PHE A 676 15.89 25.65 -5.74
C PHE A 676 14.49 26.18 -5.43
N ASP A 677 14.00 27.12 -6.24
CA ASP A 677 12.57 27.40 -6.32
C ASP A 677 11.93 26.38 -7.28
N ALA A 678 11.30 25.37 -6.70
CA ALA A 678 10.59 24.32 -7.46
C ALA A 678 9.27 24.87 -8.02
N ILE A 679 9.17 24.97 -9.34
CA ILE A 679 7.99 25.50 -10.03
C ILE A 679 7.22 24.35 -10.66
N ASP A 680 5.94 24.18 -10.30
CA ASP A 680 5.02 23.25 -10.97
C ASP A 680 4.79 23.70 -12.42
N VAL A 681 5.23 22.91 -13.39
CA VAL A 681 5.04 23.19 -14.82
C VAL A 681 4.27 22.04 -15.45
N HIS A 682 2.97 22.25 -15.64
CA HIS A 682 2.14 21.30 -16.38
C HIS A 682 2.33 21.49 -17.89
N MET A 683 2.22 20.43 -18.68
CA MET A 683 2.30 20.53 -20.15
C MET A 683 1.27 21.51 -20.74
N THR A 684 0.11 21.66 -20.11
CA THR A 684 -0.88 22.70 -20.48
C THR A 684 -0.31 24.12 -20.39
N ASP A 685 0.56 24.40 -19.42
CA ASP A 685 1.16 25.72 -19.22
C ASP A 685 2.13 26.08 -20.36
N ILE A 686 2.90 25.11 -20.84
CA ILE A 686 3.83 25.25 -21.98
C ILE A 686 3.05 25.41 -23.29
N ILE A 687 2.06 24.55 -23.52
CA ILE A 687 1.26 24.55 -24.77
C ILE A 687 0.48 25.86 -24.89
N SER A 688 -0.19 26.29 -23.81
CA SER A 688 -0.92 27.56 -23.77
C SER A 688 0.02 28.78 -23.81
N GLY A 689 1.28 28.64 -23.37
CA GLY A 689 2.27 29.73 -23.32
C GLY A 689 2.21 30.56 -22.06
N LYS A 690 1.56 30.06 -21.01
CA LYS A 690 1.64 30.64 -19.66
C LYS A 690 3.06 30.53 -19.09
N VAL A 691 3.79 29.48 -19.47
CA VAL A 691 5.18 29.23 -19.08
C VAL A 691 6.04 29.04 -20.33
N ALA A 692 7.27 29.57 -20.30
CA ALA A 692 8.27 29.36 -21.34
C ALA A 692 9.52 28.67 -20.78
N LEU A 693 9.99 27.60 -21.45
CA LEU A 693 11.13 26.82 -20.95
C LEU A 693 12.45 27.60 -20.90
N LYS A 694 12.58 28.65 -21.73
CA LYS A 694 13.76 29.54 -21.74
C LYS A 694 13.97 30.30 -20.43
N ASP A 695 12.96 30.35 -19.57
CA ASP A 695 13.02 31.03 -18.27
C ASP A 695 13.61 30.13 -17.17
N PHE A 696 14.06 28.93 -17.52
CA PHE A 696 14.65 27.94 -16.63
C PHE A 696 16.03 27.48 -17.14
N ASN A 697 16.94 27.21 -16.20
CA ASN A 697 18.21 26.54 -16.48
C ASN A 697 18.20 25.07 -16.07
N VAL A 698 17.24 24.65 -15.24
CA VAL A 698 17.09 23.27 -14.79
C VAL A 698 15.65 22.83 -15.01
N MET A 699 15.47 21.64 -15.57
CA MET A 699 14.18 21.00 -15.81
C MET A 699 14.27 19.56 -15.36
N VAL A 700 13.21 19.07 -14.73
CA VAL A 700 13.07 17.66 -14.41
C VAL A 700 11.74 17.12 -14.92
N ALA A 701 11.79 16.03 -15.69
CA ALA A 701 10.60 15.28 -16.06
C ALA A 701 10.32 14.22 -15.00
N CYS A 702 9.18 14.33 -14.33
CA CYS A 702 8.81 13.51 -13.18
C CYS A 702 8.27 12.12 -13.57
N GLY A 703 8.27 11.20 -12.60
CA GLY A 703 7.71 9.85 -12.77
C GLY A 703 6.19 9.78 -12.55
N GLY A 704 5.58 8.70 -13.03
CA GLY A 704 4.15 8.42 -12.91
C GLY A 704 3.63 7.57 -14.07
N PHE A 705 2.37 7.73 -14.42
CA PHE A 705 1.71 6.97 -15.47
C PHE A 705 1.02 7.93 -16.44
N SER A 706 1.80 8.76 -17.15
CA SER A 706 1.22 9.74 -18.05
C SER A 706 0.34 9.06 -19.11
N TYR A 707 -0.91 9.52 -19.25
CA TYR A 707 -1.95 8.87 -20.07
C TYR A 707 -2.21 7.38 -19.74
N GLY A 708 -1.89 6.94 -18.52
CA GLY A 708 -2.01 5.54 -18.10
C GLY A 708 -1.07 4.59 -18.85
N ASP A 709 0.05 5.12 -19.38
CA ASP A 709 1.02 4.43 -20.24
C ASP A 709 0.41 3.81 -21.52
N VAL A 710 -0.79 4.25 -21.91
CA VAL A 710 -1.41 3.84 -23.17
C VAL A 710 -0.58 4.37 -24.35
N LEU A 711 -0.37 3.52 -25.36
CA LEU A 711 0.55 3.73 -26.49
C LEU A 711 2.05 3.67 -26.14
N GLY A 712 2.37 3.01 -25.01
CA GLY A 712 3.72 2.84 -24.47
C GLY A 712 4.06 3.91 -23.44
N ALA A 713 4.70 3.54 -22.34
CA ALA A 713 4.99 4.44 -21.23
C ALA A 713 5.83 5.65 -21.69
N GLY A 714 5.45 6.86 -21.26
CA GLY A 714 6.03 8.13 -21.72
C GLY A 714 5.71 8.51 -23.19
N GLY A 715 5.10 7.61 -23.96
CA GLY A 715 4.85 7.77 -25.40
C GLY A 715 3.81 8.83 -25.74
N GLY A 716 2.70 8.87 -25.00
CA GLY A 716 1.68 9.93 -25.15
C GLY A 716 2.27 11.32 -24.85
N TRP A 717 3.04 11.43 -23.77
CA TRP A 717 3.70 12.67 -23.37
C TRP A 717 4.72 13.14 -24.40
N ALA A 718 5.65 12.28 -24.83
CA ALA A 718 6.64 12.64 -25.85
C ALA A 718 5.99 13.06 -27.17
N LYS A 719 4.99 12.32 -27.66
CA LYS A 719 4.27 12.64 -28.90
C LYS A 719 3.49 13.95 -28.81
N SER A 720 2.93 14.28 -27.63
CA SER A 720 2.26 15.58 -27.41
C SER A 720 3.21 16.77 -27.60
N ILE A 721 4.49 16.60 -27.24
CA ILE A 721 5.55 17.59 -27.46
C ILE A 721 5.90 17.62 -28.95
N LEU A 722 6.20 16.46 -29.56
CA LEU A 722 6.68 16.36 -30.94
C LEU A 722 5.66 16.86 -31.98
N PHE A 723 4.37 16.68 -31.73
CA PHE A 723 3.28 17.06 -32.65
C PHE A 723 2.68 18.44 -32.36
N ASN A 724 3.23 19.17 -31.39
CA ASN A 724 2.90 20.56 -31.15
C ASN A 724 4.11 21.45 -31.46
N ASP A 725 4.06 22.18 -32.57
CA ASP A 725 5.20 22.98 -33.06
C ASP A 725 5.80 23.90 -31.99
N LYS A 726 4.94 24.55 -31.19
CA LYS A 726 5.37 25.46 -30.12
C LYS A 726 6.06 24.74 -28.97
N ALA A 727 5.53 23.60 -28.54
CA ALA A 727 6.19 22.80 -27.50
C ALA A 727 7.51 22.24 -28.03
N ARG A 728 7.50 21.58 -29.20
CA ARG A 728 8.69 21.02 -29.84
C ARG A 728 9.83 22.03 -29.94
N SER A 729 9.57 23.22 -30.49
CA SER A 729 10.61 24.26 -30.61
C SER A 729 11.15 24.74 -29.27
N GLN A 730 10.33 24.79 -28.21
CA GLN A 730 10.81 25.15 -26.88
C GLN A 730 11.72 24.08 -26.27
N PHE A 731 11.36 22.80 -26.39
CA PHE A 731 12.19 21.69 -25.89
C PHE A 731 13.51 21.59 -26.67
N GLU A 732 13.47 21.66 -27.99
CA GLU A 732 14.69 21.67 -28.82
C GLU A 732 15.62 22.85 -28.48
N SER A 733 15.06 24.05 -28.33
CA SER A 733 15.83 25.23 -27.91
C SER A 733 16.41 25.07 -26.50
N TYR A 734 15.67 24.41 -25.59
CA TYR A 734 16.12 24.15 -24.23
C TYR A 734 17.31 23.17 -24.22
N PHE A 735 17.21 22.03 -24.92
CA PHE A 735 18.27 21.02 -24.93
C PHE A 735 19.55 21.47 -25.65
N THR A 736 19.41 22.29 -26.69
CA THR A 736 20.55 22.82 -27.45
C THR A 736 21.26 23.99 -26.77
N ASN A 737 20.63 24.63 -25.77
CA ASN A 737 21.27 25.67 -24.97
C ASN A 737 22.34 25.04 -24.04
N PRO A 738 23.62 25.46 -24.09
CA PRO A 738 24.67 24.90 -23.22
C PRO A 738 24.51 25.26 -21.73
N GLU A 739 23.65 26.23 -21.40
CA GLU A 739 23.38 26.70 -20.02
C GLU A 739 22.16 26.01 -19.38
N THR A 740 21.73 24.85 -19.91
CA THR A 740 20.63 24.06 -19.34
C THR A 740 21.06 22.67 -18.85
N LEU A 741 20.35 22.19 -17.83
CA LEU A 741 20.49 20.88 -17.21
C LEU A 741 19.12 20.18 -17.19
N THR A 742 19.09 18.88 -17.43
CA THR A 742 17.87 18.07 -17.43
C THR A 742 18.04 16.77 -16.67
N LEU A 743 17.03 16.44 -15.85
CA LEU A 743 16.86 15.13 -15.24
C LEU A 743 15.55 14.48 -15.75
N GLY A 744 15.57 13.19 -16.08
CA GLY A 744 14.37 12.39 -16.30
C GLY A 744 14.31 11.20 -15.37
N VAL A 745 13.21 11.06 -14.62
CA VAL A 745 13.03 9.93 -13.69
C VAL A 745 11.83 9.09 -14.09
N CYS A 746 12.01 7.77 -14.19
CA CYS A 746 10.98 6.78 -14.50
C CYS A 746 10.15 7.17 -15.75
N ASN A 747 8.91 7.65 -15.61
CA ASN A 747 8.11 8.11 -16.75
C ASN A 747 8.70 9.30 -17.50
N GLY A 748 9.42 10.18 -16.79
CA GLY A 748 10.23 11.23 -17.42
C GLY A 748 11.44 10.69 -18.17
N CYS A 749 12.05 9.58 -17.69
CA CYS A 749 13.11 8.86 -18.41
C CYS A 749 12.58 8.25 -19.70
N GLN A 750 11.44 7.56 -19.63
CA GLN A 750 10.74 7.01 -20.79
C GLN A 750 10.39 8.11 -21.81
N MET A 751 9.79 9.20 -21.36
CA MET A 751 9.44 10.34 -22.22
C MET A 751 10.66 10.95 -22.90
N LEU A 752 11.73 11.24 -22.16
CA LEU A 752 12.94 11.85 -22.73
C LEU A 752 13.69 10.90 -23.68
N SER A 753 13.65 9.59 -23.45
CA SER A 753 14.27 8.64 -24.39
C SER A 753 13.61 8.68 -25.78
N LEU A 754 12.30 8.95 -25.83
CA LEU A 754 11.55 9.15 -27.07
C LEU A 754 11.76 10.54 -27.70
N LEU A 755 12.41 11.47 -26.99
CA LEU A 755 12.81 12.79 -27.49
C LEU A 755 14.30 12.86 -27.87
N GLN A 756 14.99 11.72 -28.00
CA GLN A 756 16.42 11.67 -28.30
C GLN A 756 16.83 12.51 -29.52
N ASP A 757 15.98 12.62 -30.55
CA ASP A 757 16.24 13.43 -31.75
C ASP A 757 16.36 14.94 -31.46
N LEU A 758 15.81 15.41 -30.34
CA LEU A 758 15.91 16.80 -29.87
C LEU A 758 17.07 17.02 -28.90
N ILE A 759 17.71 15.95 -28.41
CA ILE A 759 18.70 15.98 -27.33
C ILE A 759 20.09 15.70 -27.93
N PRO A 760 21.00 16.70 -27.97
CA PRO A 760 22.35 16.48 -28.46
C PRO A 760 23.09 15.39 -27.67
N GLY A 761 23.72 14.43 -28.36
CA GLY A 761 24.50 13.37 -27.71
C GLY A 761 23.67 12.21 -27.15
N ALA A 762 22.41 12.07 -27.57
CA ALA A 762 21.49 10.99 -27.19
C ALA A 762 21.24 9.96 -28.32
N GLU A 763 22.02 9.96 -29.40
CA GLU A 763 21.74 9.21 -30.65
C GLU A 763 21.71 7.68 -30.51
N HIS A 764 22.18 7.15 -29.37
CA HIS A 764 22.30 5.72 -29.09
C HIS A 764 21.55 5.31 -27.81
N TRP A 765 20.61 6.15 -27.36
CA TRP A 765 19.80 5.84 -26.20
C TRP A 765 18.83 4.68 -26.51
N PRO A 766 18.58 3.79 -25.53
CA PRO A 766 17.55 2.79 -25.65
C PRO A 766 16.17 3.44 -25.49
N THR A 767 15.15 2.75 -25.97
CA THR A 767 13.78 2.92 -25.48
C THR A 767 13.56 2.02 -24.27
N PHE A 768 12.61 2.37 -23.40
CA PHE A 768 12.25 1.55 -22.25
C PHE A 768 10.92 0.85 -22.52
N ILE A 769 10.90 -0.47 -22.35
CA ILE A 769 9.76 -1.34 -22.65
C ILE A 769 9.40 -2.20 -21.44
N ARG A 770 8.34 -3.01 -21.57
CA ARG A 770 7.89 -3.98 -20.55
C ARG A 770 9.05 -4.76 -19.92
N ASN A 771 9.04 -4.84 -18.59
CA ASN A 771 10.04 -5.60 -17.83
C ASN A 771 10.08 -7.07 -18.28
N ARG A 772 11.26 -7.72 -18.19
CA ARG A 772 11.42 -9.16 -18.46
C ARG A 772 10.52 -10.04 -17.58
N SER A 773 10.19 -9.58 -16.37
CA SER A 773 9.26 -10.27 -15.45
C SER A 773 7.81 -10.28 -15.95
N GLU A 774 7.47 -9.48 -16.97
CA GLU A 774 6.10 -9.20 -17.42
C GLU A 774 5.23 -8.51 -16.35
N GLN A 775 5.85 -8.02 -15.28
CA GLN A 775 5.17 -7.49 -14.10
C GLN A 775 5.68 -6.09 -13.71
N PHE A 776 4.83 -5.32 -13.01
CA PHE A 776 5.28 -4.13 -12.30
C PHE A 776 6.21 -4.50 -11.13
N GLU A 777 7.31 -3.76 -10.96
CA GLU A 777 8.27 -3.99 -9.89
C GLU A 777 8.36 -2.78 -8.96
N GLY A 778 7.76 -2.91 -7.77
CA GLY A 778 8.03 -2.07 -6.60
C GLY A 778 9.15 -2.69 -5.79
N ARG A 779 10.38 -2.18 -5.89
CA ARG A 779 11.58 -2.76 -5.25
C ARG A 779 12.45 -1.67 -4.63
N LEU A 780 13.28 -2.07 -3.67
CA LEU A 780 14.46 -1.31 -3.28
C LEU A 780 15.66 -2.07 -3.87
N SER A 781 16.29 -1.51 -4.89
CA SER A 781 17.31 -2.22 -5.68
C SER A 781 18.67 -1.59 -5.49
N LEU A 782 19.71 -2.43 -5.41
CA LEU A 782 21.08 -1.96 -5.26
C LEU A 782 21.61 -1.46 -6.61
N VAL A 783 22.19 -0.26 -6.60
CA VAL A 783 22.81 0.31 -7.79
C VAL A 783 24.24 0.74 -7.52
N THR A 784 25.05 0.78 -8.59
CA THR A 784 26.37 1.40 -8.60
C THR A 784 26.38 2.58 -9.58
N ILE A 785 27.02 3.67 -9.18
CA ILE A 785 27.23 4.85 -10.02
C ILE A 785 28.52 4.70 -10.83
N GLU A 786 28.41 4.83 -12.14
CA GLU A 786 29.53 4.70 -13.06
C GLU A 786 30.24 6.04 -13.29
N SER A 787 31.52 5.97 -13.70
CA SER A 787 32.28 7.16 -14.08
C SER A 787 31.85 7.63 -15.48
N THR A 788 31.14 8.76 -15.54
CA THR A 788 30.55 9.34 -16.76
C THR A 788 30.71 10.86 -16.80
N SER A 789 30.20 11.51 -17.86
CA SER A 789 30.10 12.97 -17.94
C SER A 789 28.91 13.55 -17.16
N SER A 790 27.99 12.72 -16.63
CA SER A 790 26.78 13.15 -15.93
C SER A 790 27.08 14.16 -14.82
N ILE A 791 26.66 15.41 -15.04
CA ILE A 791 26.84 16.50 -14.07
C ILE A 791 26.12 16.18 -12.75
N LEU A 792 24.94 15.56 -12.84
CA LEU A 792 24.11 15.23 -11.71
C LEU A 792 24.74 14.16 -10.79
N LEU A 793 25.68 13.36 -11.30
CA LEU A 793 26.32 12.26 -10.56
C LEU A 793 27.79 12.53 -10.20
N GLN A 794 28.25 13.78 -10.41
CA GLN A 794 29.62 14.17 -10.11
C GLN A 794 29.99 13.89 -8.65
N GLY A 795 31.13 13.24 -8.44
CA GLY A 795 31.64 12.93 -7.10
C GLY A 795 30.93 11.78 -6.40
N MET A 796 30.07 11.05 -7.12
CA MET A 796 29.41 9.84 -6.65
C MET A 796 29.96 8.58 -7.33
N GLU A 797 30.98 8.70 -8.17
CA GLU A 797 31.54 7.59 -8.96
C GLU A 797 31.94 6.42 -8.06
N SER A 798 31.69 5.18 -8.50
CA SER A 798 31.94 3.93 -7.77
C SER A 798 31.12 3.74 -6.48
N SER A 799 30.27 4.71 -6.11
CA SER A 799 29.37 4.56 -4.97
C SER A 799 28.30 3.51 -5.27
N ARG A 800 27.99 2.69 -4.27
CA ARG A 800 26.96 1.65 -4.29
C ARG A 800 25.96 1.90 -3.16
N PHE A 801 24.69 2.05 -3.49
CA PHE A 801 23.62 2.27 -2.52
C PHE A 801 22.26 1.90 -3.12
N PRO A 802 21.24 1.61 -2.29
CA PRO A 802 19.92 1.26 -2.78
C PRO A 802 19.17 2.48 -3.33
N LEU A 803 18.36 2.27 -4.37
CA LEU A 803 17.39 3.24 -4.89
C LEU A 803 16.00 2.61 -5.01
N ALA A 804 14.97 3.43 -4.83
CA ALA A 804 13.59 3.02 -5.06
C ALA A 804 13.35 2.71 -6.55
N VAL A 805 12.66 1.61 -6.82
CA VAL A 805 12.25 1.17 -8.15
C VAL A 805 10.74 0.95 -8.13
N ALA A 806 10.04 1.50 -9.12
CA ALA A 806 8.59 1.46 -9.25
C ALA A 806 8.19 1.60 -10.72
N HIS A 807 8.32 0.53 -11.52
CA HIS A 807 7.97 0.56 -12.94
C HIS A 807 7.55 -0.79 -13.51
N GLY A 808 6.65 -0.79 -14.50
CA GLY A 808 6.32 -1.95 -15.33
C GLY A 808 7.02 -1.98 -16.69
N GLU A 809 7.54 -0.83 -17.15
CA GLU A 809 8.20 -0.67 -18.45
C GLU A 809 9.60 -0.05 -18.30
N GLY A 810 10.50 -0.71 -17.57
CA GLY A 810 11.86 -0.23 -17.31
C GLY A 810 12.97 -0.96 -18.06
N LEU A 811 12.65 -1.93 -18.92
CA LEU A 811 13.65 -2.70 -19.66
C LEU A 811 14.26 -1.87 -20.79
N ALA A 812 15.57 -1.61 -20.74
CA ALA A 812 16.29 -0.93 -21.80
C ALA A 812 16.38 -1.81 -23.07
N SER A 813 15.76 -1.33 -24.15
CA SER A 813 15.72 -1.98 -25.47
C SER A 813 16.36 -1.12 -26.53
N PHE A 814 17.36 -1.68 -27.23
CA PHE A 814 18.16 -0.99 -28.23
C PHE A 814 17.65 -1.30 -29.65
N SER A 815 17.49 -0.25 -30.45
CA SER A 815 16.99 -0.39 -31.83
C SER A 815 18.01 -1.04 -32.76
N GLU A 816 19.30 -0.68 -32.66
CA GLU A 816 20.36 -1.24 -33.48
C GLU A 816 21.33 -2.12 -32.68
N PRO A 817 21.80 -3.27 -33.22
CA PRO A 817 22.70 -4.21 -32.53
C PRO A 817 24.03 -3.61 -32.02
N GLY A 818 24.42 -2.42 -32.47
CA GLY A 818 25.65 -1.75 -32.07
C GLY A 818 25.49 -0.67 -31.01
N ASP A 819 24.27 -0.24 -30.69
CA ASP A 819 24.06 0.98 -29.92
C ASP A 819 24.45 0.81 -28.44
N LEU A 820 24.14 -0.33 -27.82
CA LEU A 820 24.63 -0.66 -26.48
C LEU A 820 26.17 -0.55 -26.41
N LYS A 821 26.86 -1.08 -27.42
CA LYS A 821 28.32 -1.04 -27.48
C LYS A 821 28.83 0.38 -27.66
N LYS A 822 28.19 1.21 -28.47
CA LYS A 822 28.56 2.63 -28.65
C LYS A 822 28.31 3.42 -27.37
N LEU A 823 27.16 3.23 -26.72
CA LEU A 823 26.80 3.86 -25.45
C LEU A 823 27.82 3.51 -24.35
N SER A 824 28.18 2.22 -24.26
CA SER A 824 29.21 1.73 -23.33
C SER A 824 30.60 2.31 -23.65
N SER A 825 31.00 2.32 -24.94
CA SER A 825 32.30 2.87 -25.37
C SER A 825 32.40 4.39 -25.18
N ALA A 826 31.28 5.09 -25.16
CA ALA A 826 31.20 6.53 -24.89
C ALA A 826 31.16 6.87 -23.39
N ASN A 827 31.12 5.87 -22.50
CA ASN A 827 30.91 6.04 -21.06
C ASN A 827 29.62 6.82 -20.72
N ASN A 828 28.53 6.52 -21.44
CA ASN A 828 27.23 7.17 -21.23
C ASN A 828 26.27 6.35 -20.35
N ILE A 829 26.68 5.17 -19.86
CA ILE A 829 25.90 4.40 -18.88
C ILE A 829 26.28 4.88 -17.49
N ALA A 830 25.36 5.56 -16.82
CA ALA A 830 25.64 6.31 -15.60
C ALA A 830 25.29 5.55 -14.32
N ILE A 831 24.31 4.64 -14.37
CA ILE A 831 23.86 3.86 -13.22
C ILE A 831 23.62 2.41 -13.67
N ARG A 832 24.07 1.45 -12.86
CA ARG A 832 23.79 0.03 -13.06
C ARG A 832 23.15 -0.63 -11.84
N TYR A 833 22.21 -1.53 -12.08
CA TYR A 833 21.80 -2.54 -11.11
C TYR A 833 22.95 -3.52 -10.84
N VAL A 834 23.14 -3.84 -9.57
CA VAL A 834 24.13 -4.79 -9.09
C VAL A 834 23.48 -5.79 -8.15
N ASN A 835 24.05 -6.99 -8.04
CA ASN A 835 23.68 -7.92 -6.99
C ASN A 835 24.18 -7.42 -5.62
N ASN A 836 23.79 -8.10 -4.55
CA ASN A 836 24.20 -7.74 -3.20
C ASN A 836 25.73 -7.86 -2.98
N GLY A 837 26.45 -8.67 -3.77
CA GLY A 837 27.92 -8.69 -3.78
C GLY A 837 28.56 -7.44 -4.41
N GLY A 838 27.79 -6.64 -5.15
CA GLY A 838 28.24 -5.44 -5.86
C GLY A 838 28.64 -5.67 -7.32
N ASP A 839 28.43 -6.88 -7.86
CA ASP A 839 28.69 -7.19 -9.26
C ASP A 839 27.50 -6.78 -10.14
N LYS A 840 27.79 -6.25 -11.33
CA LYS A 840 26.75 -5.97 -12.34
C LYS A 840 25.96 -7.25 -12.64
N THR A 841 24.64 -7.13 -12.77
CA THR A 841 23.77 -8.29 -12.92
C THR A 841 22.62 -8.05 -13.88
N GLU A 842 22.20 -9.13 -14.53
CA GLU A 842 20.95 -9.23 -15.30
C GLU A 842 19.95 -10.17 -14.61
N THR A 843 20.34 -10.79 -13.50
CA THR A 843 19.52 -11.72 -12.71
C THR A 843 18.49 -10.94 -11.89
N TYR A 844 17.25 -11.42 -11.96
CA TYR A 844 16.12 -10.91 -11.22
C TYR A 844 16.10 -11.48 -9.78
N PRO A 845 15.66 -10.71 -8.76
CA PRO A 845 15.15 -9.34 -8.83
C PRO A 845 16.22 -8.26 -8.59
N ALA A 846 17.49 -8.62 -8.41
CA ALA A 846 18.58 -7.66 -8.23
C ALA A 846 18.66 -6.65 -9.39
N ASN A 847 18.50 -7.13 -10.61
CA ASN A 847 18.06 -6.35 -11.76
C ASN A 847 16.56 -6.57 -11.99
N PRO A 848 15.69 -5.61 -11.61
CA PRO A 848 14.25 -5.83 -11.57
C PRO A 848 13.59 -5.88 -12.94
N ASN A 849 14.19 -5.25 -13.97
CA ASN A 849 13.59 -5.18 -15.31
C ASN A 849 14.27 -6.06 -16.36
N GLY A 850 15.46 -6.59 -16.07
CA GLY A 850 16.24 -7.40 -17.01
C GLY A 850 17.07 -6.58 -18.01
N SER A 851 17.33 -5.30 -17.73
CA SER A 851 18.11 -4.44 -18.63
C SER A 851 19.52 -5.00 -18.88
N PRO A 852 19.99 -5.04 -20.14
CA PRO A 852 21.29 -5.57 -20.50
C PRO A 852 22.42 -4.78 -19.83
N ASP A 853 23.49 -5.46 -19.45
CA ASP A 853 24.60 -4.91 -18.66
C ASP A 853 24.15 -4.22 -17.35
N GLY A 854 22.94 -4.52 -16.85
CA GLY A 854 22.38 -3.92 -15.65
C GLY A 854 21.99 -2.45 -15.80
N ILE A 855 21.77 -1.90 -17.00
CA ILE A 855 21.50 -0.47 -17.18
C ILE A 855 20.29 -0.01 -16.35
N ALA A 856 20.50 0.99 -15.49
CA ALA A 856 19.45 1.64 -14.70
C ALA A 856 19.32 3.15 -15.01
N GLY A 857 20.38 3.76 -15.56
CA GLY A 857 20.38 5.17 -15.96
C GLY A 857 21.53 5.50 -16.91
N ILE A 858 21.34 6.51 -17.74
CA ILE A 858 22.24 6.93 -18.82
C ILE A 858 22.31 8.45 -18.90
N CYS A 859 23.34 8.99 -19.55
CA CYS A 859 23.48 10.43 -19.79
C CYS A 859 23.79 10.76 -21.26
N SER A 860 23.62 12.04 -21.62
CA SER A 860 24.05 12.60 -22.89
C SER A 860 25.59 12.66 -22.93
N ALA A 861 26.16 12.71 -24.13
CA ALA A 861 27.62 12.80 -24.29
C ALA A 861 28.26 13.96 -23.51
N ASP A 862 27.57 15.10 -23.41
CA ASP A 862 28.02 16.28 -22.65
C ASP A 862 27.61 16.26 -21.16
N GLY A 863 26.84 15.25 -20.73
CA GLY A 863 26.47 15.04 -19.34
C GLY A 863 25.38 15.97 -18.78
N ARG A 864 24.81 16.86 -19.59
CA ARG A 864 23.78 17.82 -19.17
C ARG A 864 22.36 17.24 -19.15
N VAL A 865 22.14 16.09 -19.77
CA VAL A 865 20.88 15.35 -19.67
C VAL A 865 21.18 13.98 -19.09
N THR A 866 20.56 13.67 -17.96
CA THR A 866 20.63 12.34 -17.34
C THR A 866 19.23 11.80 -17.17
N ILE A 867 19.01 10.55 -17.59
CA ILE A 867 17.73 9.86 -17.44
C ILE A 867 17.94 8.54 -16.71
N MET A 868 17.04 8.20 -15.80
CA MET A 868 17.13 6.99 -14.98
C MET A 868 15.75 6.43 -14.64
N MET A 869 15.66 5.10 -14.54
CA MET A 869 14.43 4.41 -14.14
C MET A 869 14.18 4.43 -12.63
N PRO A 870 15.19 4.25 -11.74
CA PRO A 870 15.00 4.37 -10.30
C PRO A 870 14.64 5.80 -9.86
N HIS A 871 14.02 5.92 -8.70
CA HIS A 871 13.50 7.17 -8.12
C HIS A 871 14.40 7.71 -6.99
N PRO A 872 15.42 8.54 -7.27
CA PRO A 872 16.24 9.14 -6.22
C PRO A 872 15.48 10.10 -5.29
N GLU A 873 14.43 10.74 -5.80
CA GLU A 873 13.58 11.72 -5.13
C GLU A 873 12.58 11.10 -4.14
N ARG A 874 12.39 9.78 -4.18
CA ARG A 874 11.54 9.07 -3.21
C ARG A 874 12.31 8.62 -1.97
N VAL A 875 13.65 8.67 -2.02
CA VAL A 875 14.55 8.13 -0.99
C VAL A 875 15.70 9.08 -0.64
N PHE A 876 15.51 10.40 -0.80
CA PHE A 876 16.55 11.40 -0.53
C PHE A 876 16.79 11.68 0.96
N ARG A 877 15.88 11.25 1.82
CA ARG A 877 16.05 11.25 3.28
C ARG A 877 16.28 9.83 3.78
N ALA A 878 17.11 9.68 4.81
CA ALA A 878 17.37 8.39 5.45
C ALA A 878 16.07 7.68 5.84
N SER A 879 15.16 8.42 6.50
CA SER A 879 13.85 7.91 6.96
C SER A 879 12.89 7.45 5.87
N GLN A 880 13.16 7.72 4.59
CA GLN A 880 12.33 7.29 3.44
C GLN A 880 12.81 5.95 2.84
N ASN A 881 13.95 5.43 3.29
CA ASN A 881 14.53 4.21 2.76
C ASN A 881 13.97 3.01 3.52
N SER A 882 13.38 2.04 2.81
CA SER A 882 12.91 0.76 3.39
C SER A 882 14.00 0.09 4.24
N TRP A 883 15.25 0.16 3.79
CA TRP A 883 16.39 -0.23 4.59
C TRP A 883 17.52 0.77 4.36
N HIS A 884 18.24 1.11 5.42
CA HIS A 884 19.46 1.89 5.36
C HIS A 884 20.40 1.55 6.54
N PRO A 885 21.71 1.83 6.41
CA PRO A 885 22.64 1.80 7.54
C PRO A 885 22.22 2.73 8.69
N GLU A 886 22.44 2.32 9.94
CA GLU A 886 22.01 3.07 11.13
C GLU A 886 22.71 4.43 11.32
N ASP A 887 23.86 4.63 10.69
CA ASP A 887 24.64 5.87 10.80
C ASP A 887 24.11 7.00 9.91
N TRP A 888 23.14 6.73 9.04
CA TRP A 888 22.43 7.76 8.30
C TRP A 888 21.46 8.51 9.22
N VAL A 889 21.57 9.84 9.23
CA VAL A 889 20.79 10.69 10.16
C VAL A 889 19.60 11.36 9.50
N GLU A 890 19.83 12.11 8.43
CA GLU A 890 18.81 12.95 7.77
C GLU A 890 18.80 12.71 6.26
N ASP A 891 19.93 12.94 5.60
CA ASP A 891 20.08 12.77 4.16
C ASP A 891 20.47 11.32 3.81
N ALA A 892 19.99 10.88 2.65
CA ALA A 892 20.45 9.69 1.98
C ALA A 892 21.41 10.06 0.82
N PRO A 893 22.19 9.10 0.29
CA PRO A 893 23.14 9.34 -0.81
C PRO A 893 22.51 10.00 -2.04
N SER A 894 21.26 9.69 -2.36
CA SER A 894 20.57 10.26 -3.52
C SER A 894 20.35 11.78 -3.41
N MET A 895 20.40 12.36 -2.20
CA MET A 895 20.31 13.82 -2.00
C MET A 895 21.43 14.56 -2.75
N ARG A 896 22.59 13.93 -2.92
CA ARG A 896 23.74 14.49 -3.64
C ARG A 896 23.43 14.84 -5.10
N ILE A 897 22.52 14.11 -5.73
CA ILE A 897 22.10 14.33 -7.14
C ILE A 897 21.53 15.74 -7.32
N PHE A 898 20.62 16.13 -6.43
CA PHE A 898 19.96 17.44 -6.46
C PHE A 898 20.93 18.57 -6.06
N ARG A 899 21.81 18.30 -5.08
CA ARG A 899 22.87 19.23 -4.68
C ARG A 899 23.88 19.50 -5.80
N ASN A 900 24.23 18.48 -6.58
CA ASN A 900 25.10 18.62 -7.75
C ASN A 900 24.46 19.52 -8.82
N ALA A 901 23.14 19.40 -9.04
CA ALA A 901 22.41 20.31 -9.93
C ALA A 901 22.57 21.78 -9.49
N ARG A 902 22.45 22.06 -8.19
CA ARG A 902 22.60 23.42 -7.66
C ARG A 902 24.02 23.95 -7.85
N LYS A 903 25.02 23.11 -7.59
CA LYS A 903 26.44 23.48 -7.71
C LYS A 903 26.87 23.71 -9.16
N TRP A 904 26.23 23.10 -10.14
CA TRP A 904 26.56 23.30 -11.54
C TRP A 904 26.16 24.69 -12.09
N LEU A 905 25.18 25.35 -11.46
CA LEU A 905 24.73 26.69 -11.87
C LEU A 905 25.67 27.83 -11.43
N ASP A 906 26.68 27.51 -10.63
CA ASP A 906 27.75 28.41 -10.22
C ASP A 906 28.84 28.53 -11.29
#